data_AF-A0A348PGG1-F1
#
_entry.id   AF-A0A348PGG1-F1
#
_cell.length_a   1.000
_cell.length_b   1.000
_cell.length_c   1.000
_cell.angle_alpha   90.00
_cell.angle_beta   90.00
_cell.angle_gamma   90.00
#
_symmetry.space_group_name_H-M   'P 1'
#
loop_
_entity.id
_entity.type
_entity.pdbx_description
1 polymer ?
#
loop_
_entity_poly.entity_id
_entity_poly.type
_entity_poly.pdbx_seq_one_letter_code
_entity_poly.pdbx_strand_id
1 'polypeptide(L)'
;MLEAQDPVQLALPLPCDGSQLAAVLAAGSRRSFVLQGPPGTGKSQTITNLVAHAVAGGLRVLFVVEKQVALDVVARRLEEAGLGPWMLNLHPERCGRAEFVAQVKDALDRLDNAPRSANVPAPSGECTKLASLRDATATVRASGQSAYSAVARLEELAAGPLPGAAFDLSRTVNALATKAQVDAMIAAAQAAADAGARAARGGLLSSHPLHDLGGVAPAAALLAVARAVRKARETGAPMTTIALAFEATAGWEAKSREFRAAAECIARAERADAAFRADGRFEESALGVDPLPLVTELRTRGARFWPLGWWARRGIARTLAAHAPQPVPTDRVSLEAALALISEVRAARGAAQPLVPALVDALGTGNTASVGAMATLEALAAVSASSTAVEQAADSGNPGAAGGKEKDMATAITAGAEALESLAAAGNGERARKRAEQARRWAGAVDTLTAWFAWRVAEHAAMEAGVGPIAAGVREGTVVSANAPAITERAVLQAWLRSLHDNMEQFRSFDPVLVERMSDAYARAFDASRRTVAQRAAASVKQRFASADQVGGEEMARLAELRGLQRPRRSIRTLIRQTGGALAAVKPIVLASPLSAAMHLDPALPPFDLVVFDEASQVPLADALGALSRATSAVVVGDSKQLPPTSFFDSGAGGDDPEAGTTAGSAPEDDQGFEELESLLDECVASRFPELMLRWHYRSRDERLIAFSNAHIYGGRLQTFPSAFRSHPLLGVSLRVVQGTYDRSKTRTNRNEAEAVVAELASRLRSPDAVPANRSLGVVAFSIAQQNLVQDLFDALIDGDESVRATVLQLPEPVLIKNLEAVQGDERATMMFSIGYGRDTEGKLAMNFGPMNRAGGERRLNVAITRAREQMIVFSTIRAGDLDLGKSGAAGIRLLRDFLEFAECGQTAAAKADPLDAASQHAGNPDALEESIARALEQRGWTVDRHVGRSNYRISLALRDKAHPDRWCLGVELDGPFWHSGATVADREILRPAVLRSLGWRTMRVWSTEWVQGPAKVVERIEAEAVGG
;
A
#
# COMPACT_ATOMS: atom_id res chain seq x y z
N MET A 1 13.93 7.45 -6.25
CA MET A 1 14.50 6.33 -7.05
C MET A 1 15.58 5.53 -6.28
N LEU A 2 15.55 5.49 -4.93
CA LEU A 2 16.48 4.66 -4.14
C LEU A 2 16.18 3.16 -4.24
N GLU A 3 14.91 2.79 -4.42
CA GLU A 3 14.43 1.42 -4.59
C GLU A 3 15.14 0.66 -5.73
N ALA A 4 15.58 1.37 -6.78
CA ALA A 4 16.28 0.80 -7.93
C ALA A 4 17.80 0.66 -7.73
N GLN A 5 18.34 1.17 -6.62
CA GLN A 5 19.76 1.05 -6.30
C GLN A 5 19.97 -0.24 -5.52
N ASP A 6 20.87 -1.10 -6.00
CA ASP A 6 21.26 -2.31 -5.29
C ASP A 6 22.52 -2.05 -4.44
N PRO A 7 22.41 -1.99 -3.10
CA PRO A 7 23.55 -1.81 -2.20
C PRO A 7 24.66 -2.85 -2.38
N VAL A 8 24.37 -4.02 -2.95
CA VAL A 8 25.36 -5.05 -3.28
C VAL A 8 26.43 -4.52 -4.24
N GLN A 9 26.11 -3.56 -5.11
CA GLN A 9 27.08 -2.99 -6.06
C GLN A 9 27.97 -1.92 -5.43
N LEU A 10 27.57 -1.38 -4.28
CA LEU A 10 28.28 -0.30 -3.60
C LEU A 10 29.35 -0.88 -2.67
N ALA A 11 30.33 -0.05 -2.31
CA ALA A 11 31.40 -0.44 -1.38
C ALA A 11 31.03 0.04 0.04
N LEU A 12 30.11 -0.69 0.66
CA LEU A 12 29.54 -0.39 1.96
C LEU A 12 30.07 -1.37 3.01
N PRO A 13 31.02 -1.01 3.89
CA PRO A 13 31.52 -1.93 4.91
C PRO A 13 30.48 -2.21 6.01
N LEU A 14 29.61 -1.24 6.28
CA LEU A 14 28.56 -1.33 7.29
C LEU A 14 27.18 -1.32 6.62
N PRO A 15 26.15 -1.93 7.24
CA PRO A 15 24.77 -1.78 6.78
C PRO A 15 24.38 -0.30 6.65
N CYS A 16 23.42 0.04 5.78
CA CYS A 16 22.88 1.40 5.72
C CYS A 16 21.43 1.43 5.26
N ASP A 17 20.58 2.18 5.98
CA ASP A 17 19.20 2.41 5.55
C ASP A 17 19.12 3.37 4.36
N GLY A 18 17.94 3.51 3.78
CA GLY A 18 17.71 4.39 2.62
C GLY A 18 18.15 5.84 2.81
N SER A 19 18.05 6.42 4.03
CA SER A 19 18.49 7.81 4.28
C SER A 19 20.02 7.93 4.31
N GLN A 20 20.69 6.93 4.88
CA GLN A 20 22.16 6.84 4.86
C GLN A 20 22.67 6.56 3.44
N LEU A 21 22.01 5.65 2.70
CA LEU A 21 22.34 5.32 1.32
C LEU A 21 22.26 6.54 0.40
N ALA A 22 21.23 7.37 0.56
CA ALA A 22 21.09 8.62 -0.18
C ALA A 22 22.30 9.55 0.02
N ALA A 23 22.79 9.67 1.26
CA ALA A 23 23.99 10.45 1.58
C ALA A 23 25.25 9.86 0.95
N VAL A 24 25.42 8.54 0.98
CA VAL A 24 26.55 7.84 0.34
C VAL A 24 26.58 8.09 -1.16
N LEU A 25 25.44 7.98 -1.85
CA LEU A 25 25.33 8.21 -3.30
C LEU A 25 25.57 9.68 -3.68
N ALA A 26 25.04 10.62 -2.89
CA ALA A 26 25.26 12.05 -3.11
C ALA A 26 26.74 12.43 -2.98
N ALA A 27 27.42 11.90 -1.96
CA ALA A 27 28.84 12.13 -1.73
C ALA A 27 29.73 11.45 -2.77
N GLY A 28 29.39 10.21 -3.17
CA GLY A 28 30.06 9.52 -4.28
C GLY A 28 29.95 10.28 -5.61
N SER A 29 28.88 11.08 -5.77
CA SER A 29 28.67 11.99 -6.91
C SER A 29 29.28 13.38 -6.70
N ARG A 30 30.14 13.57 -5.68
CA ARG A 30 30.81 14.85 -5.34
C ARG A 30 29.85 16.03 -5.13
N ARG A 31 28.68 15.79 -4.55
CA ARG A 31 27.75 16.86 -4.19
C ARG A 31 28.11 17.42 -2.81
N SER A 32 28.01 18.75 -2.67
CA SER A 32 28.08 19.39 -1.36
C SER A 32 26.70 19.41 -0.70
N PHE A 33 26.63 19.00 0.56
CA PHE A 33 25.37 18.97 1.32
C PHE A 33 25.63 18.94 2.83
N VAL A 34 24.61 19.35 3.59
CA VAL A 34 24.54 19.16 5.03
C VAL A 34 23.86 17.83 5.33
N LEU A 35 24.48 17.01 6.16
CA LEU A 35 23.90 15.77 6.68
C LEU A 35 23.45 15.99 8.12
N GLN A 36 22.16 16.25 8.29
CA GLN A 36 21.51 16.31 9.61
C GLN A 36 21.45 14.90 10.19
N GLY A 37 22.19 14.66 11.26
CA GLY A 37 22.29 13.38 11.95
C GLY A 37 21.86 13.46 13.41
N PRO A 38 20.54 13.38 13.70
CA PRO A 38 20.01 13.32 15.05
C PRO A 38 20.65 12.22 15.91
N PRO A 39 20.55 12.26 17.24
CA PRO A 39 21.18 11.30 18.13
C PRO A 39 20.77 9.86 17.80
N GLY A 40 21.75 8.96 17.74
CA GLY A 40 21.49 7.54 17.48
C GLY A 40 21.13 7.17 16.04
N THR A 41 21.27 8.07 15.07
CA THR A 41 20.93 7.81 13.66
C THR A 41 22.07 7.21 12.81
N GLY A 42 23.21 6.91 13.43
CA GLY A 42 24.35 6.28 12.75
C GLY A 42 25.23 7.23 11.93
N LYS A 43 25.46 8.47 12.39
CA LYS A 43 26.38 9.44 11.76
C LYS A 43 27.73 8.84 11.37
N SER A 44 28.48 8.31 12.34
CA SER A 44 29.81 7.73 12.11
C SER A 44 29.76 6.50 11.20
N GLN A 45 28.64 5.75 11.19
CA GLN A 45 28.41 4.63 10.26
C GLN A 45 28.24 5.13 8.82
N THR A 46 27.45 6.18 8.65
CA THR A 46 27.21 6.83 7.36
C THR A 46 28.50 7.41 6.81
N ILE A 47 29.28 8.11 7.64
CA ILE A 47 30.59 8.65 7.27
C ILE A 47 31.54 7.53 6.84
N THR A 48 31.62 6.43 7.60
CA THR A 48 32.47 5.28 7.23
C THR A 48 32.08 4.73 5.86
N ASN A 49 30.79 4.52 5.61
CA ASN A 49 30.28 4.01 4.33
C ASN A 49 30.53 4.99 3.18
N LEU A 50 30.36 6.28 3.43
CA LEU A 50 30.61 7.34 2.47
C LEU A 50 32.09 7.39 2.07
N VAL A 51 33.01 7.39 3.04
CA VAL A 51 34.45 7.40 2.80
C VAL A 51 34.87 6.13 2.05
N ALA A 52 34.40 4.95 2.48
CA ALA A 52 34.72 3.69 1.83
C ALA A 52 34.23 3.63 0.39
N HIS A 53 32.99 4.07 0.14
CA HIS A 53 32.41 4.12 -1.20
C HIS A 53 33.14 5.12 -2.11
N ALA A 54 33.44 6.32 -1.61
CA ALA A 54 34.17 7.35 -2.33
C ALA A 54 35.56 6.87 -2.76
N VAL A 55 36.31 6.25 -1.85
CA VAL A 55 37.67 5.76 -2.12
C VAL A 55 37.67 4.58 -3.08
N ALA A 56 36.73 3.64 -2.92
CA ALA A 56 36.53 2.56 -3.88
C ALA A 56 36.16 3.08 -5.28
N GLY A 57 35.45 4.22 -5.35
CA GLY A 57 35.14 4.96 -6.57
C GLY A 57 36.26 5.86 -7.11
N GLY A 58 37.45 5.85 -6.50
CA GLY A 58 38.60 6.60 -7.00
C GLY A 58 38.78 8.00 -6.37
N LEU A 59 37.93 8.42 -5.45
CA LEU A 59 38.00 9.74 -4.83
C LEU A 59 39.04 9.83 -3.69
N ARG A 60 39.56 11.03 -3.47
CA ARG A 60 40.36 11.41 -2.30
C ARG A 60 39.50 12.16 -1.30
N VAL A 61 39.58 11.78 -0.03
CA VAL A 61 38.71 12.28 1.04
C VAL A 61 39.54 12.86 2.18
N LEU A 62 39.22 14.09 2.57
CA LEU A 62 39.71 14.73 3.80
C LEU A 62 38.62 14.63 4.86
N PHE A 63 38.85 13.85 5.91
CA PHE A 63 37.94 13.74 7.05
C PHE A 63 38.42 14.65 8.18
N VAL A 64 37.55 15.55 8.64
CA VAL A 64 37.87 16.59 9.62
C VAL A 64 36.93 16.51 10.81
N VAL A 65 37.50 16.54 12.01
CA VAL A 65 36.73 16.53 13.26
C VAL A 65 37.50 17.23 14.37
N GLU A 66 36.78 17.92 15.25
CA GLU A 66 37.37 18.68 16.36
C GLU A 66 37.86 17.76 17.49
N LYS A 67 37.03 16.78 17.88
CA LYS A 67 37.31 15.90 19.02
C LYS A 67 37.98 14.59 18.58
N GLN A 68 39.09 14.25 19.23
CA GLN A 68 39.84 13.01 18.96
C GLN A 68 39.00 11.74 19.13
N VAL A 69 38.11 11.69 20.12
CA VAL A 69 37.24 10.52 20.35
C VAL A 69 36.36 10.22 19.13
N ALA A 70 35.82 11.27 18.49
CA ALA A 70 35.01 11.10 17.29
C ALA A 70 35.87 10.66 16.08
N LEU A 71 37.10 11.17 15.97
CA LEU A 71 38.08 10.72 14.96
C LEU A 71 38.36 9.23 15.09
N ASP A 72 38.69 8.79 16.30
CA ASP A 72 39.08 7.41 16.60
C ASP A 72 37.95 6.42 16.31
N VAL A 73 36.69 6.82 16.52
CA VAL A 73 35.53 5.98 16.19
C VAL A 73 35.44 5.69 14.69
N VAL A 74 35.62 6.70 13.83
CA VAL A 74 35.58 6.53 12.37
C VAL A 74 36.84 5.83 11.87
N ALA A 75 38.02 6.21 12.37
CA ALA A 75 39.30 5.59 12.02
C ALA A 75 39.28 4.08 12.29
N ARG A 76 38.86 3.67 13.50
CA ARG A 76 38.75 2.25 13.87
C ARG A 76 37.80 1.48 12.93
N ARG A 77 36.65 2.05 12.58
CA ARG A 77 35.70 1.41 11.65
C ARG A 77 36.26 1.25 10.24
N LEU A 78 37.03 2.24 9.76
CA LEU A 78 37.72 2.16 8.48
C LEU A 78 38.86 1.12 8.53
N GLU A 79 39.57 1.00 9.65
CA GLU A 79 40.58 -0.05 9.88
C GLU A 79 39.96 -1.45 9.87
N GLU A 80 38.87 -1.65 10.63
CA GLU A 80 38.09 -2.89 10.65
C GLU A 80 37.54 -3.26 9.26
N ALA A 81 37.21 -2.26 8.46
CA ALA A 81 36.79 -2.42 7.06
C ALA A 81 37.96 -2.70 6.08
N GLY A 82 39.21 -2.68 6.56
CA GLY A 82 40.42 -2.95 5.76
C GLY A 82 40.95 -1.74 4.99
N LEU A 83 40.52 -0.51 5.32
CA LEU A 83 40.99 0.73 4.69
C LEU A 83 42.17 1.38 5.42
N GLY A 84 42.54 0.88 6.61
CA GLY A 84 43.65 1.36 7.43
C GLY A 84 44.93 1.73 6.66
N PRO A 85 45.48 0.83 5.84
CA PRO A 85 46.69 1.12 5.06
C PRO A 85 46.59 2.33 4.14
N TRP A 86 45.39 2.72 3.73
CA TRP A 86 45.12 3.83 2.80
C TRP A 86 44.82 5.14 3.53
N MET A 87 44.83 5.14 4.87
CA MET A 87 44.60 6.30 5.70
C MET A 87 45.91 6.97 6.12
N LEU A 88 45.90 8.30 6.18
CA LEU A 88 46.94 9.13 6.76
C LEU A 88 46.34 9.92 7.92
N ASN A 89 46.68 9.54 9.14
CA ASN A 89 46.25 10.25 10.34
C ASN A 89 47.25 11.38 10.65
N LEU A 90 46.78 12.63 10.59
CA LEU A 90 47.54 13.83 10.88
C LEU A 90 47.17 14.45 12.24
N HIS A 91 46.36 13.78 13.06
CA HIS A 91 45.99 14.32 14.37
C HIS A 91 47.25 14.50 15.26
N PRO A 92 47.44 15.65 15.92
CA PRO A 92 48.70 16.00 16.61
C PRO A 92 49.16 14.97 17.65
N GLU A 93 48.23 14.35 18.38
CA GLU A 93 48.52 13.35 19.42
C GLU A 93 49.02 12.01 18.86
N ARG A 94 48.70 11.70 17.59
CA ARG A 94 49.03 10.41 16.95
C ARG A 94 50.07 10.52 15.85
N CYS A 95 50.33 11.72 15.31
CA CYS A 95 51.20 11.88 14.14
C CYS A 95 52.55 12.53 14.49
N GLY A 96 53.46 11.72 15.01
CA GLY A 96 54.89 12.07 15.03
C GLY A 96 55.54 11.86 13.66
N ARG A 97 56.73 12.42 13.43
CA ARG A 97 57.45 12.26 12.16
C ARG A 97 57.74 10.78 11.83
N ALA A 98 58.11 9.99 12.84
CA ALA A 98 58.37 8.56 12.66
C ALA A 98 57.10 7.79 12.30
N GLU A 99 55.99 8.09 12.97
CA GLU A 99 54.69 7.48 12.71
C GLU A 99 54.17 7.83 11.31
N PHE A 100 54.36 9.08 10.87
CA PHE A 100 54.05 9.48 9.49
C PHE A 100 54.78 8.60 8.46
N VAL A 101 56.09 8.39 8.63
CA VAL A 101 56.87 7.54 7.71
C VAL A 101 56.43 6.08 7.80
N ALA A 102 56.12 5.58 9.00
CA ALA A 102 55.62 4.22 9.19
C ALA A 102 54.29 3.99 8.47
N GLN A 103 53.34 4.94 8.58
CA GLN A 103 52.07 4.89 7.86
C GLN A 103 52.27 4.85 6.34
N VAL A 104 53.19 5.66 5.80
CA VAL A 104 53.50 5.67 4.35
C VAL A 104 54.13 4.35 3.91
N LYS A 105 55.08 3.82 4.70
CA LYS A 105 55.74 2.56 4.41
C LYS A 105 54.75 1.39 4.37
N ASP A 106 53.88 1.25 5.38
CA ASP A 106 52.86 0.19 5.41
C ASP A 106 51.97 0.26 4.16
N ALA A 107 51.55 1.46 3.75
CA ALA A 107 50.73 1.62 2.55
C ALA A 107 51.42 1.13 1.27
N LEU A 108 52.71 1.44 1.10
CA LEU A 108 53.50 0.98 -0.04
C LEU A 108 53.70 -0.54 -0.02
N ASP A 109 53.97 -1.13 1.14
CA ASP A 109 54.14 -2.58 1.29
C ASP A 109 52.81 -3.34 0.98
N ARG A 110 51.67 -2.74 1.31
CA ARG A 110 50.33 -3.28 1.00
C ARG A 110 49.97 -3.11 -0.49
N LEU A 111 50.43 -2.02 -1.11
CA LEU A 111 50.17 -1.69 -2.51
C LEU A 111 50.79 -2.72 -3.48
N ASP A 112 51.99 -3.21 -3.14
CA ASP A 112 52.69 -4.25 -3.90
C ASP A 112 51.78 -5.47 -4.11
N ASN A 113 51.04 -5.85 -3.06
CA ASN A 113 50.14 -7.01 -3.04
C ASN A 113 48.68 -6.69 -3.40
N ALA A 114 48.32 -5.42 -3.63
CA ALA A 114 46.95 -5.03 -3.95
C ALA A 114 46.48 -5.59 -5.32
N PRO A 115 45.19 -5.93 -5.49
CA PRO A 115 44.65 -6.40 -6.76
C PRO A 115 44.72 -5.31 -7.85
N ARG A 116 44.87 -5.71 -9.12
CA ARG A 116 44.91 -4.77 -10.27
C ARG A 116 43.55 -4.18 -10.65
N SER A 117 42.48 -4.92 -10.37
CA SER A 117 41.10 -4.53 -10.69
C SER A 117 40.18 -4.89 -9.54
N ALA A 118 39.20 -4.02 -9.28
CA ALA A 118 38.13 -4.31 -8.34
C ALA A 118 37.16 -5.32 -8.96
N ASN A 119 36.79 -6.36 -8.20
CA ASN A 119 35.65 -7.20 -8.57
C ASN A 119 34.37 -6.57 -7.99
N VAL A 120 33.57 -5.94 -8.85
CA VAL A 120 32.27 -5.39 -8.48
C VAL A 120 31.22 -6.47 -8.75
N PRO A 121 30.47 -6.93 -7.74
CA PRO A 121 29.38 -7.87 -7.92
C PRO A 121 28.34 -7.35 -8.92
N ALA A 122 27.78 -8.29 -9.70
CA ALA A 122 26.61 -8.02 -10.51
C ALA A 122 25.40 -7.64 -9.61
N PRO A 123 24.40 -6.92 -10.14
CA PRO A 123 23.14 -6.70 -9.44
C PRO A 123 22.52 -8.04 -9.02
N SER A 124 21.96 -8.10 -7.82
CA SER A 124 21.23 -9.26 -7.33
C SER A 124 19.88 -9.37 -8.06
N GLY A 125 19.66 -10.50 -8.74
CA GLY A 125 18.37 -10.81 -9.34
C GLY A 125 17.26 -10.94 -8.29
N GLU A 126 17.61 -11.34 -7.06
CA GLU A 126 16.72 -11.39 -5.91
C GLU A 126 16.25 -9.98 -5.51
N CYS A 127 17.16 -9.00 -5.44
CA CYS A 127 16.83 -7.61 -5.16
C CYS A 127 15.80 -7.06 -6.15
N THR A 128 16.03 -7.25 -7.46
CA THR A 128 15.09 -6.81 -8.50
C THR A 128 13.72 -7.47 -8.38
N LYS A 129 13.66 -8.77 -8.10
CA LYS A 129 12.39 -9.49 -7.94
C LYS A 129 11.64 -9.06 -6.67
N LEU A 130 12.34 -8.84 -5.56
CA LEU A 130 11.74 -8.36 -4.30
C LEU A 130 11.21 -6.93 -4.42
N ALA A 131 11.94 -6.05 -5.12
CA ALA A 131 11.45 -4.71 -5.47
C ALA A 131 10.20 -4.78 -6.35
N SER A 132 10.22 -5.65 -7.37
CA SER A 132 9.08 -5.85 -8.27
C SER A 132 7.84 -6.39 -7.54
N LEU A 133 8.02 -7.26 -6.54
CA LEU A 133 6.93 -7.76 -5.69
C LEU A 133 6.33 -6.62 -4.85
N ARG A 134 7.17 -5.80 -4.21
CA ARG A 134 6.74 -4.62 -3.47
C ARG A 134 5.95 -3.67 -4.37
N ASP A 135 6.42 -3.41 -5.57
CA ASP A 135 5.73 -2.51 -6.50
C ASP A 135 4.40 -3.11 -6.97
N ALA A 136 4.33 -4.42 -7.21
CA ALA A 136 3.09 -5.08 -7.56
C ALA A 136 2.01 -4.93 -6.46
N THR A 137 2.39 -5.07 -5.19
CA THR A 137 1.45 -4.98 -4.05
C THR A 137 1.12 -3.55 -3.64
N ALA A 138 2.11 -2.65 -3.65
CA ALA A 138 2.00 -1.27 -3.14
C ALA A 138 1.42 -0.27 -4.15
N THR A 139 1.58 -0.51 -5.46
CA THR A 139 1.23 0.49 -6.46
C THR A 139 -0.26 0.75 -6.47
N VAL A 140 -0.64 1.98 -6.14
CA VAL A 140 -1.99 2.50 -6.35
C VAL A 140 -2.20 2.64 -7.86
N ARG A 141 -3.15 1.89 -8.39
CA ARG A 141 -3.46 1.85 -9.83
C ARG A 141 -4.57 2.85 -10.17
N ALA A 142 -4.97 2.90 -11.43
CA ALA A 142 -6.02 3.80 -11.91
C ALA A 142 -7.37 3.63 -11.18
N SER A 143 -7.61 2.46 -10.58
CA SER A 143 -8.75 2.17 -9.70
C SER A 143 -8.75 2.99 -8.40
N GLY A 144 -7.64 3.65 -8.06
CA GLY A 144 -7.42 4.28 -6.75
C GLY A 144 -7.05 3.29 -5.64
N GLN A 145 -6.83 2.01 -5.97
CA GLN A 145 -6.50 0.95 -5.04
C GLN A 145 -5.12 0.34 -5.36
N SER A 146 -4.42 -0.10 -4.32
CA SER A 146 -3.33 -1.07 -4.41
C SER A 146 -3.87 -2.49 -4.20
N ALA A 147 -3.07 -3.52 -4.43
CA ALA A 147 -3.53 -4.89 -4.16
C ALA A 147 -3.83 -5.08 -2.66
N TYR A 148 -2.94 -4.55 -1.80
CA TYR A 148 -3.14 -4.55 -0.36
C TYR A 148 -4.43 -3.80 0.05
N SER A 149 -4.62 -2.57 -0.43
CA SER A 149 -5.79 -1.77 -0.02
C SER A 149 -7.11 -2.35 -0.53
N ALA A 150 -7.09 -3.04 -1.68
CA ALA A 150 -8.25 -3.77 -2.16
C ALA A 150 -8.60 -4.96 -1.27
N VAL A 151 -7.61 -5.71 -0.76
CA VAL A 151 -7.85 -6.80 0.20
C VAL A 151 -8.39 -6.24 1.52
N ALA A 152 -7.77 -5.19 2.06
CA ALA A 152 -8.27 -4.53 3.27
C ALA A 152 -9.72 -4.04 3.09
N ARG A 153 -10.04 -3.42 1.96
CA ARG A 153 -11.41 -2.97 1.66
C ARG A 153 -12.40 -4.13 1.52
N LEU A 154 -11.98 -5.26 0.97
CA LEU A 154 -12.82 -6.47 0.90
C LEU A 154 -13.18 -7.03 2.27
N GLU A 155 -12.21 -7.05 3.20
CA GLU A 155 -12.44 -7.49 4.59
C GLU A 155 -13.41 -6.55 5.32
N GLU A 156 -13.30 -5.24 5.06
CA GLU A 156 -14.24 -4.25 5.62
C GLU A 156 -15.68 -4.51 5.15
N LEU A 157 -15.86 -4.75 3.84
CA LEU A 157 -17.15 -5.07 3.25
C LEU A 157 -17.68 -6.43 3.73
N ALA A 158 -16.81 -7.42 3.95
CA ALA A 158 -17.21 -8.75 4.41
C ALA A 158 -17.69 -8.78 5.86
N ALA A 159 -17.19 -7.89 6.72
CA ALA A 159 -17.65 -7.78 8.11
C ALA A 159 -19.08 -7.20 8.23
N GLY A 160 -19.60 -6.57 7.18
CA GLY A 160 -20.97 -6.04 7.15
C GLY A 160 -22.04 -7.13 6.96
N PRO A 161 -23.34 -6.82 7.21
CA PRO A 161 -24.47 -7.74 7.04
C PRO A 161 -24.82 -7.98 5.55
N LEU A 162 -23.81 -8.17 4.70
CA LEU A 162 -24.00 -8.37 3.28
C LEU A 162 -24.47 -9.80 3.00
N PRO A 163 -25.42 -10.01 2.08
CA PRO A 163 -25.83 -11.34 1.65
C PRO A 163 -24.64 -12.13 1.07
N GLY A 164 -24.60 -13.44 1.35
CA GLY A 164 -23.52 -14.35 0.96
C GLY A 164 -23.44 -14.69 -0.54
N ALA A 165 -24.19 -13.99 -1.39
CA ALA A 165 -24.18 -14.23 -2.84
C ALA A 165 -22.88 -13.71 -3.48
N ALA A 166 -22.21 -14.57 -4.25
CA ALA A 166 -21.04 -14.22 -5.05
C ALA A 166 -21.48 -13.82 -6.46
N PHE A 167 -21.13 -12.61 -6.89
CA PHE A 167 -21.36 -12.14 -8.25
C PHE A 167 -20.03 -12.15 -9.00
N ASP A 168 -20.02 -12.74 -10.20
CA ASP A 168 -18.82 -12.81 -11.03
C ASP A 168 -18.80 -11.68 -12.07
N LEU A 169 -17.88 -10.74 -11.90
CA LEU A 169 -17.63 -9.63 -12.83
C LEU A 169 -16.30 -9.77 -13.59
N SER A 170 -15.67 -10.96 -13.55
CA SER A 170 -14.31 -11.19 -14.08
C SER A 170 -14.20 -10.96 -15.60
N ARG A 171 -15.32 -11.02 -16.34
CA ARG A 171 -15.35 -10.73 -17.79
C ARG A 171 -15.40 -9.23 -18.11
N THR A 172 -15.80 -8.41 -17.15
CA THR A 172 -16.03 -6.98 -17.35
C THR A 172 -14.94 -6.13 -16.70
N VAL A 173 -14.51 -6.52 -15.50
CA VAL A 173 -13.50 -5.80 -14.72
C VAL A 173 -12.13 -6.41 -15.01
N ASN A 174 -11.22 -5.61 -15.54
CA ASN A 174 -9.83 -5.99 -15.72
C ASN A 174 -8.90 -5.15 -14.83
N ALA A 175 -7.62 -5.50 -14.78
CA ALA A 175 -6.59 -4.81 -13.99
C ALA A 175 -6.43 -3.30 -14.30
N LEU A 176 -6.92 -2.84 -15.46
CA LEU A 176 -6.84 -1.45 -15.93
C LEU A 176 -8.07 -0.61 -15.57
N ALA A 177 -9.05 -1.16 -14.85
CA ALA A 177 -10.24 -0.42 -14.42
C ALA A 177 -9.87 0.87 -13.66
N THR A 178 -10.47 1.98 -14.07
CA THR A 178 -10.29 3.30 -13.45
C THR A 178 -11.28 3.52 -12.32
N LYS A 179 -10.96 4.41 -11.37
CA LYS A 179 -11.86 4.78 -10.28
C LYS A 179 -13.22 5.28 -10.79
N ALA A 180 -13.22 6.09 -11.85
CA ALA A 180 -14.44 6.58 -12.47
C ALA A 180 -15.33 5.45 -13.04
N GLN A 181 -14.72 4.41 -13.62
CA GLN A 181 -15.48 3.23 -14.08
C GLN A 181 -16.07 2.47 -12.90
N VAL A 182 -15.31 2.27 -11.82
CA VAL A 182 -15.81 1.62 -10.59
C VAL A 182 -16.96 2.41 -9.98
N ASP A 183 -16.82 3.73 -9.86
CA ASP A 183 -17.86 4.62 -9.33
C ASP A 183 -19.12 4.58 -10.21
N ALA A 184 -18.97 4.54 -11.54
CA ALA A 184 -20.10 4.39 -12.47
C ALA A 184 -20.81 3.03 -12.33
N MET A 185 -20.06 1.94 -12.14
CA MET A 185 -20.61 0.60 -11.89
C MET A 185 -21.43 0.58 -10.59
N ILE A 186 -20.90 1.16 -9.52
CA ILE A 186 -21.58 1.28 -8.22
C ILE A 186 -22.85 2.14 -8.36
N ALA A 187 -22.77 3.27 -9.05
CA ALA A 187 -23.92 4.15 -9.28
C ALA A 187 -25.03 3.47 -10.11
N ALA A 188 -24.65 2.73 -11.16
CA ALA A 188 -25.60 1.99 -11.98
C ALA A 188 -26.30 0.87 -11.18
N ALA A 189 -25.56 0.13 -10.36
CA ALA A 189 -26.13 -0.89 -9.48
C ALA A 189 -27.07 -0.30 -8.42
N GLN A 190 -26.72 0.84 -7.83
CA GLN A 190 -27.59 1.55 -6.88
C GLN A 190 -28.88 2.03 -7.55
N ALA A 191 -28.77 2.66 -8.73
CA ALA A 191 -29.92 3.13 -9.49
C ALA A 191 -30.88 1.98 -9.83
N ALA A 192 -30.33 0.83 -10.25
CA ALA A 192 -31.09 -0.39 -10.47
C ALA A 192 -31.79 -0.83 -9.18
N ALA A 193 -31.06 -0.95 -8.08
CA ALA A 193 -31.64 -1.44 -6.82
C ALA A 193 -32.75 -0.52 -6.26
N ASP A 194 -32.58 0.80 -6.36
CA ASP A 194 -33.58 1.79 -5.94
C ASP A 194 -34.83 1.76 -6.82
N ALA A 195 -34.65 1.65 -8.13
CA ALA A 195 -35.75 1.53 -9.06
C ALA A 195 -36.50 0.20 -8.88
N GLY A 196 -35.77 -0.89 -8.64
CA GLY A 196 -36.30 -2.20 -8.35
C GLY A 196 -37.12 -2.23 -7.06
N ALA A 197 -36.62 -1.60 -5.98
CA ALA A 197 -37.36 -1.50 -4.73
C ALA A 197 -38.69 -0.73 -4.88
N ARG A 198 -38.69 0.38 -5.63
CA ARG A 198 -39.93 1.13 -5.95
C ARG A 198 -40.91 0.30 -6.78
N ALA A 199 -40.41 -0.41 -7.78
CA ALA A 199 -41.23 -1.25 -8.65
C ALA A 199 -41.84 -2.44 -7.91
N ALA A 200 -41.12 -3.02 -6.95
CA ALA A 200 -41.56 -4.22 -6.25
C ALA A 200 -42.63 -3.97 -5.17
N ARG A 201 -42.80 -2.72 -4.67
CA ARG A 201 -43.73 -2.37 -3.57
C ARG A 201 -43.64 -3.30 -2.34
N GLY A 202 -42.44 -3.73 -1.97
CA GLY A 202 -42.21 -4.64 -0.84
C GLY A 202 -42.34 -6.14 -1.16
N GLY A 203 -42.60 -6.52 -2.42
CA GLY A 203 -42.51 -7.90 -2.94
C GLY A 203 -41.21 -8.20 -3.69
N LEU A 204 -41.19 -9.28 -4.48
CA LEU A 204 -40.08 -9.62 -5.39
C LEU A 204 -40.38 -9.13 -6.81
N LEU A 205 -39.39 -8.60 -7.53
CA LEU A 205 -39.58 -8.19 -8.94
C LEU A 205 -39.89 -9.37 -9.86
N SER A 206 -39.34 -10.55 -9.56
CA SER A 206 -39.69 -11.81 -10.25
C SER A 206 -41.17 -12.20 -10.09
N SER A 207 -41.84 -11.67 -9.06
CA SER A 207 -43.28 -11.87 -8.81
C SER A 207 -44.15 -10.71 -9.31
N HIS A 208 -43.55 -9.66 -9.89
CA HIS A 208 -44.28 -8.49 -10.36
C HIS A 208 -45.22 -8.86 -11.53
N PRO A 209 -46.46 -8.34 -11.60
CA PRO A 209 -47.42 -8.71 -12.64
C PRO A 209 -46.94 -8.49 -14.09
N LEU A 210 -46.03 -7.52 -14.28
CA LEU A 210 -45.44 -7.20 -15.58
C LEU A 210 -44.22 -8.07 -15.94
N HIS A 211 -43.69 -8.84 -15.00
CA HIS A 211 -42.60 -9.79 -15.27
C HIS A 211 -43.08 -10.97 -16.14
N ASP A 212 -44.36 -11.34 -16.03
CA ASP A 212 -44.96 -12.51 -16.69
C ASP A 212 -45.62 -12.19 -18.06
N LEU A 213 -45.32 -11.02 -18.64
CA LEU A 213 -45.86 -10.58 -19.93
C LEU A 213 -45.44 -11.47 -21.12
N GLY A 214 -44.40 -12.29 -20.94
CA GLY A 214 -44.00 -13.33 -21.91
C GLY A 214 -45.10 -14.37 -22.19
N GLY A 215 -46.09 -14.53 -21.30
CA GLY A 215 -47.25 -15.41 -21.52
C GLY A 215 -48.26 -14.88 -22.55
N VAL A 216 -48.16 -13.61 -22.96
CA VAL A 216 -49.11 -12.90 -23.85
C VAL A 216 -48.61 -12.82 -25.29
N ALA A 217 -47.34 -13.20 -25.53
CA ALA A 217 -46.74 -13.27 -26.86
C ALA A 217 -47.59 -14.01 -27.93
N PRO A 218 -48.43 -15.03 -27.61
CA PRO A 218 -49.28 -15.67 -28.61
C PRO A 218 -50.47 -14.81 -29.08
N ALA A 219 -50.87 -13.76 -28.34
CA ALA A 219 -52.12 -13.04 -28.62
C ALA A 219 -52.06 -12.23 -29.92
N ALA A 220 -50.92 -11.59 -30.22
CA ALA A 220 -50.72 -10.87 -31.48
C ALA A 220 -50.72 -11.80 -32.70
N ALA A 221 -50.09 -12.96 -32.55
CA ALA A 221 -50.07 -14.03 -33.54
C ALA A 221 -51.48 -14.61 -33.79
N LEU A 222 -52.20 -14.95 -32.72
CA LEU A 222 -53.59 -15.45 -32.78
C LEU A 222 -54.55 -14.41 -33.35
N LEU A 223 -54.34 -13.12 -33.06
CA LEU A 223 -55.12 -12.03 -33.62
C LEU A 223 -54.88 -11.86 -35.13
N ALA A 224 -53.63 -11.97 -35.59
CA ALA A 224 -53.32 -11.92 -37.02
C ALA A 224 -54.01 -13.05 -37.79
N VAL A 225 -53.97 -14.27 -37.24
CA VAL A 225 -54.70 -15.43 -37.77
C VAL A 225 -56.21 -15.19 -37.76
N ALA A 226 -56.79 -14.73 -36.64
CA ALA A 226 -58.23 -14.46 -36.53
C ALA A 226 -58.71 -13.38 -37.52
N ARG A 227 -57.93 -12.30 -37.73
CA ARG A 227 -58.22 -11.26 -38.72
C ARG A 227 -58.13 -11.77 -40.15
N ALA A 228 -57.12 -12.58 -40.47
CA ALA A 228 -56.98 -13.18 -41.80
C ALA A 228 -58.15 -14.10 -42.13
N VAL A 229 -58.57 -14.93 -41.17
CA VAL A 229 -59.73 -15.83 -41.28
C VAL A 229 -61.03 -15.03 -41.45
N ARG A 230 -61.23 -13.95 -40.68
CA ARG A 230 -62.41 -13.07 -40.81
C ARG A 230 -62.45 -12.37 -42.17
N LYS A 231 -61.33 -11.83 -42.64
CA LYS A 231 -61.22 -11.19 -43.96
C LYS A 231 -61.51 -12.17 -45.10
N ALA A 232 -61.02 -13.41 -44.99
CA ALA A 232 -61.34 -14.46 -45.96
C ALA A 232 -62.85 -14.76 -46.02
N ARG A 233 -63.55 -14.75 -44.89
CA ARG A 233 -65.00 -14.92 -44.83
C ARG A 233 -65.77 -13.75 -45.45
N GLU A 234 -65.36 -12.51 -45.17
CA GLU A 234 -66.08 -11.30 -45.61
C GLU A 234 -65.84 -10.97 -47.08
N THR A 235 -64.66 -11.29 -47.63
CA THR A 235 -64.26 -10.87 -48.99
C THR A 235 -63.98 -12.04 -49.94
N GLY A 236 -64.09 -13.29 -49.48
CA GLY A 236 -63.69 -14.46 -50.26
C GLY A 236 -62.18 -14.53 -50.53
N ALA A 237 -61.36 -13.91 -49.68
CA ALA A 237 -59.91 -13.81 -49.90
C ALA A 237 -59.26 -15.21 -50.06
N PRO A 238 -58.26 -15.34 -50.95
CA PRO A 238 -57.61 -16.62 -51.22
C PRO A 238 -56.89 -17.17 -49.99
N MET A 239 -56.82 -18.50 -49.91
CA MET A 239 -56.19 -19.29 -48.83
C MET A 239 -54.80 -18.78 -48.43
N THR A 240 -54.08 -18.22 -49.40
CA THR A 240 -52.78 -17.52 -49.25
C THR A 240 -52.73 -16.50 -48.12
N THR A 241 -53.84 -15.81 -47.86
CA THR A 241 -53.90 -14.80 -46.79
C THR A 241 -53.91 -15.46 -45.41
N ILE A 242 -54.49 -16.66 -45.30
CA ILE A 242 -54.60 -17.40 -44.04
C ILE A 242 -53.27 -18.10 -43.74
N ALA A 243 -52.62 -18.73 -44.72
CA ALA A 243 -51.33 -19.39 -44.48
C ALA A 243 -50.20 -18.42 -44.14
N LEU A 244 -50.11 -17.27 -44.80
CA LEU A 244 -49.11 -16.24 -44.46
C LEU A 244 -49.29 -15.73 -43.02
N ALA A 245 -50.53 -15.65 -42.54
CA ALA A 245 -50.81 -15.30 -41.15
C ALA A 245 -50.40 -16.42 -40.18
N PHE A 246 -50.44 -17.69 -40.59
CA PHE A 246 -49.96 -18.84 -39.81
C PHE A 246 -48.43 -18.94 -39.78
N GLU A 247 -47.74 -18.72 -40.90
CA GLU A 247 -46.26 -18.71 -40.94
C GLU A 247 -45.65 -17.65 -40.00
N ALA A 248 -46.35 -16.52 -39.81
CA ALA A 248 -45.99 -15.49 -38.85
C ALA A 248 -46.13 -15.92 -37.36
N THR A 249 -46.65 -17.12 -37.07
CA THR A 249 -46.85 -17.67 -35.72
C THR A 249 -45.81 -18.72 -35.30
N ALA A 250 -44.72 -18.85 -36.07
CA ALA A 250 -43.67 -19.85 -35.88
C ALA A 250 -43.20 -19.96 -34.41
N GLY A 251 -43.37 -21.15 -33.83
CA GLY A 251 -43.02 -21.48 -32.45
C GLY A 251 -44.21 -21.87 -31.54
N TRP A 252 -45.41 -21.32 -31.78
CA TRP A 252 -46.61 -21.68 -30.99
C TRP A 252 -47.29 -22.96 -31.48
N GLU A 253 -47.15 -23.27 -32.78
CA GLU A 253 -47.62 -24.49 -33.45
C GLU A 253 -47.14 -25.79 -32.78
N ALA A 254 -46.14 -25.71 -31.90
CA ALA A 254 -45.63 -26.81 -31.09
C ALA A 254 -46.69 -27.45 -30.16
N LYS A 255 -47.66 -26.66 -29.66
CA LYS A 255 -48.48 -27.01 -28.48
C LYS A 255 -49.92 -27.48 -28.78
N SER A 256 -50.42 -27.37 -30.01
CA SER A 256 -51.76 -27.85 -30.40
C SER A 256 -51.70 -28.74 -31.64
N ARG A 257 -52.05 -30.03 -31.48
CA ARG A 257 -51.97 -31.05 -32.54
C ARG A 257 -52.94 -30.78 -33.69
N GLU A 258 -54.10 -30.22 -33.38
CA GLU A 258 -55.18 -29.92 -34.35
C GLU A 258 -54.86 -28.70 -35.22
N PHE A 259 -54.29 -27.64 -34.62
CA PHE A 259 -53.86 -26.45 -35.36
C PHE A 259 -52.69 -26.73 -36.30
N ARG A 260 -51.71 -27.53 -35.86
CA ARG A 260 -50.56 -27.93 -36.70
C ARG A 260 -51.00 -28.68 -37.96
N ALA A 261 -51.90 -29.65 -37.80
CA ALA A 261 -52.41 -30.45 -38.92
C ALA A 261 -53.17 -29.59 -39.95
N ALA A 262 -53.94 -28.59 -39.48
CA ALA A 262 -54.67 -27.70 -40.36
C ALA A 262 -53.73 -26.71 -41.10
N ALA A 263 -52.76 -26.12 -40.41
CA ALA A 263 -51.76 -25.23 -41.00
C ALA A 263 -50.91 -25.94 -42.07
N GLU A 264 -50.45 -27.16 -41.80
CA GLU A 264 -49.68 -27.97 -42.76
C GLU A 264 -50.51 -28.33 -44.01
N CYS A 265 -51.78 -28.69 -43.84
CA CYS A 265 -52.69 -28.97 -44.97
C CYS A 265 -52.92 -27.73 -45.86
N ILE A 266 -53.11 -26.56 -45.25
CA ILE A 266 -53.30 -25.29 -45.97
C ILE A 266 -52.01 -24.88 -46.70
N ALA A 267 -50.85 -24.91 -46.02
CA ALA A 267 -49.56 -24.60 -46.62
C ALA A 267 -49.18 -25.59 -47.75
N ARG A 268 -49.63 -26.85 -47.65
CA ARG A 268 -49.48 -27.84 -48.73
C ARG A 268 -50.35 -27.50 -49.93
N ALA A 269 -51.60 -27.08 -49.71
CA ALA A 269 -52.49 -26.63 -50.78
C ALA A 269 -51.91 -25.42 -51.53
N GLU A 270 -51.29 -24.48 -50.81
CA GLU A 270 -50.65 -23.33 -51.44
C GLU A 270 -49.40 -23.64 -52.23
N ARG A 271 -48.52 -24.49 -51.69
CA ARG A 271 -47.34 -24.93 -52.44
C ARG A 271 -47.75 -25.64 -53.74
N ALA A 272 -48.81 -26.45 -53.68
CA ALA A 272 -49.37 -27.10 -54.86
C ALA A 272 -49.99 -26.07 -55.84
N ASP A 273 -50.79 -25.12 -55.36
CA ASP A 273 -51.40 -24.04 -56.17
C ASP A 273 -50.34 -23.13 -56.81
N ALA A 274 -49.29 -22.79 -56.07
CA ALA A 274 -48.18 -21.97 -56.55
C ALA A 274 -47.35 -22.73 -57.59
N ALA A 275 -47.07 -24.01 -57.37
CA ALA A 275 -46.42 -24.86 -58.35
C ALA A 275 -47.25 -24.97 -59.65
N PHE A 276 -48.58 -25.10 -59.55
CA PHE A 276 -49.47 -25.12 -60.70
C PHE A 276 -49.53 -23.78 -61.45
N ARG A 277 -49.57 -22.66 -60.74
CA ARG A 277 -49.49 -21.32 -61.36
C ARG A 277 -48.15 -21.06 -62.01
N ALA A 278 -47.05 -21.44 -61.35
CA ALA A 278 -45.69 -21.27 -61.87
C ALA A 278 -45.41 -22.17 -63.09
N ASP A 279 -46.02 -23.36 -63.14
CA ASP A 279 -45.93 -24.24 -64.29
C ASP A 279 -46.53 -23.60 -65.56
N GLY A 280 -47.57 -22.77 -65.41
CA GLY A 280 -48.11 -21.90 -66.47
C GLY A 280 -48.70 -22.60 -67.69
N ARG A 281 -48.66 -23.94 -67.76
CA ARG A 281 -49.16 -24.73 -68.90
C ARG A 281 -50.68 -24.86 -68.94
N PHE A 282 -51.36 -24.61 -67.83
CA PHE A 282 -52.81 -24.82 -67.69
C PHE A 282 -53.48 -23.63 -67.01
N GLU A 283 -54.69 -23.30 -67.46
CA GLU A 283 -55.58 -22.37 -66.79
C GLU A 283 -56.26 -23.04 -65.59
N GLU A 284 -56.77 -22.25 -64.65
CA GLU A 284 -57.42 -22.76 -63.44
C GLU A 284 -58.63 -23.68 -63.74
N SER A 285 -59.26 -23.48 -64.91
CA SER A 285 -60.35 -24.34 -65.41
C SER A 285 -59.93 -25.81 -65.56
N ALA A 286 -58.63 -26.11 -65.72
CA ALA A 286 -58.09 -27.48 -65.78
C ALA A 286 -58.28 -28.25 -64.46
N LEU A 287 -58.33 -27.54 -63.32
CA LEU A 287 -58.59 -28.15 -62.01
C LEU A 287 -60.03 -28.66 -61.88
N GLY A 288 -60.92 -28.33 -62.82
CA GLY A 288 -62.26 -28.91 -62.94
C GLY A 288 -62.26 -30.31 -63.57
N VAL A 289 -61.22 -30.70 -64.30
CA VAL A 289 -61.09 -32.00 -64.97
C VAL A 289 -60.70 -33.09 -63.98
N ASP A 290 -61.53 -34.14 -63.83
CA ASP A 290 -61.20 -35.27 -62.95
C ASP A 290 -60.01 -36.06 -63.54
N PRO A 291 -58.84 -36.06 -62.87
CA PRO A 291 -57.65 -36.69 -63.42
C PRO A 291 -57.70 -38.22 -63.28
N LEU A 292 -58.51 -38.78 -62.38
CA LEU A 292 -58.46 -40.21 -62.05
C LEU A 292 -58.76 -41.14 -63.25
N PRO A 293 -59.81 -40.88 -64.06
CA PRO A 293 -60.08 -41.64 -65.27
C PRO A 293 -58.96 -41.49 -66.31
N LEU A 294 -58.43 -40.28 -66.47
CA LEU A 294 -57.39 -39.95 -67.46
C LEU A 294 -56.03 -40.57 -67.08
N VAL A 295 -55.66 -40.58 -65.81
CA VAL A 295 -54.44 -41.24 -65.30
C VAL A 295 -54.55 -42.75 -65.51
N THR A 296 -55.72 -43.33 -65.22
CA THR A 296 -55.97 -44.76 -65.41
C THR A 296 -55.88 -45.13 -66.89
N GLU A 297 -56.45 -44.31 -67.77
CA GLU A 297 -56.35 -44.48 -69.21
C GLU A 297 -54.91 -44.31 -69.73
N LEU A 298 -54.14 -43.35 -69.22
CA LEU A 298 -52.74 -43.12 -69.57
C LEU A 298 -51.85 -44.31 -69.18
N ARG A 299 -52.05 -44.86 -67.97
CA ARG A 299 -51.27 -46.00 -67.45
C ARG A 299 -51.62 -47.32 -68.13
N THR A 300 -52.90 -47.57 -68.42
CA THR A 300 -53.36 -48.87 -68.99
C THR A 300 -53.27 -48.92 -70.51
N ARG A 301 -53.69 -47.85 -71.21
CA ARG A 301 -53.74 -47.79 -72.67
C ARG A 301 -52.63 -46.93 -73.26
N GLY A 302 -52.33 -45.78 -72.66
CA GLY A 302 -51.28 -44.86 -73.12
C GLY A 302 -49.85 -45.44 -73.10
N ALA A 303 -49.63 -46.48 -72.31
CA ALA A 303 -48.37 -47.23 -72.20
C ALA A 303 -48.07 -48.19 -73.38
N ARG A 304 -49.08 -48.54 -74.18
CA ARG A 304 -48.94 -49.55 -75.24
C ARG A 304 -48.27 -48.98 -76.49
N PHE A 305 -47.48 -49.82 -77.18
CA PHE A 305 -46.86 -49.46 -78.46
C PHE A 305 -47.93 -49.18 -79.53
N TRP A 306 -47.59 -48.39 -80.55
CA TRP A 306 -48.51 -47.90 -81.60
C TRP A 306 -49.43 -49.00 -82.16
N PRO A 307 -50.75 -48.75 -82.43
CA PRO A 307 -51.45 -47.45 -82.47
C PRO A 307 -52.26 -47.10 -81.21
N LEU A 308 -52.65 -48.07 -80.38
CA LEU A 308 -53.60 -47.89 -79.28
C LEU A 308 -53.14 -46.85 -78.23
N GLY A 309 -51.84 -46.85 -77.88
CA GLY A 309 -51.31 -45.89 -76.91
C GLY A 309 -51.18 -44.47 -77.44
N TRP A 310 -51.12 -44.26 -78.77
CA TRP A 310 -51.11 -42.93 -79.34
C TRP A 310 -52.50 -42.28 -79.32
N TRP A 311 -53.55 -43.03 -79.66
CA TRP A 311 -54.94 -42.54 -79.60
C TRP A 311 -55.37 -42.17 -78.17
N ALA A 312 -55.02 -42.98 -77.18
CA ALA A 312 -55.28 -42.68 -75.77
C ALA A 312 -54.55 -41.39 -75.31
N ARG A 313 -53.25 -41.26 -75.62
CA ARG A 313 -52.48 -40.05 -75.29
C ARG A 313 -53.01 -38.80 -75.99
N ARG A 314 -53.43 -38.90 -77.25
CA ARG A 314 -54.02 -37.79 -78.00
C ARG A 314 -55.42 -37.42 -77.48
N GLY A 315 -56.20 -38.39 -77.01
CA GLY A 315 -57.48 -38.16 -76.33
C GLY A 315 -57.30 -37.37 -75.04
N ILE A 316 -56.38 -37.82 -74.17
CA ILE A 316 -56.05 -37.16 -72.90
C ILE A 316 -55.50 -35.74 -73.14
N ALA A 317 -54.55 -35.59 -74.08
CA ALA A 317 -54.01 -34.27 -74.44
C ALA A 317 -55.10 -33.33 -74.97
N ARG A 318 -56.10 -33.83 -75.71
CA ARG A 318 -57.25 -33.03 -76.18
C ARG A 318 -58.11 -32.53 -75.04
N THR A 319 -58.41 -33.39 -74.07
CA THR A 319 -59.20 -33.03 -72.88
C THR A 319 -58.49 -31.96 -72.07
N LEU A 320 -57.17 -32.08 -71.90
CA LEU A 320 -56.36 -31.08 -71.21
C LEU A 320 -56.14 -29.80 -72.02
N ALA A 321 -56.07 -29.88 -73.36
CA ALA A 321 -55.88 -28.73 -74.24
C ALA A 321 -57.05 -27.73 -74.21
N ALA A 322 -58.25 -28.17 -73.82
CA ALA A 322 -59.39 -27.27 -73.60
C ALA A 322 -59.17 -26.29 -72.43
N HIS A 323 -58.17 -26.55 -71.59
CA HIS A 323 -57.86 -25.80 -70.38
C HIS A 323 -56.40 -25.34 -70.34
N ALA A 324 -55.74 -25.26 -71.49
CA ALA A 324 -54.36 -24.84 -71.63
C ALA A 324 -54.25 -23.71 -72.65
N PRO A 325 -53.54 -22.61 -72.36
CA PRO A 325 -53.34 -21.52 -73.31
C PRO A 325 -52.36 -21.90 -74.44
N GLN A 326 -51.63 -23.01 -74.30
CA GLN A 326 -50.68 -23.54 -75.29
C GLN A 326 -50.98 -25.02 -75.64
N PRO A 327 -50.53 -25.52 -76.81
CA PRO A 327 -50.75 -26.90 -77.22
C PRO A 327 -50.17 -27.90 -76.21
N VAL A 328 -51.00 -28.79 -75.67
CA VAL A 328 -50.57 -29.81 -74.70
C VAL A 328 -49.77 -30.92 -75.40
N PRO A 329 -48.54 -31.23 -74.97
CA PRO A 329 -47.75 -32.31 -75.54
C PRO A 329 -48.47 -33.66 -75.42
N THR A 330 -48.35 -34.48 -76.46
CA THR A 330 -48.98 -35.82 -76.51
C THR A 330 -48.04 -36.93 -76.02
N ASP A 331 -46.84 -36.57 -75.54
CA ASP A 331 -45.93 -37.54 -74.96
C ASP A 331 -46.40 -37.96 -73.56
N ARG A 332 -46.05 -39.19 -73.19
CA ARG A 332 -46.57 -39.81 -71.97
C ARG A 332 -46.07 -39.10 -70.71
N VAL A 333 -44.81 -38.68 -70.69
CA VAL A 333 -44.16 -38.13 -69.51
C VAL A 333 -44.76 -36.76 -69.18
N SER A 334 -44.98 -35.92 -70.18
CA SER A 334 -45.62 -34.61 -70.01
C SER A 334 -47.07 -34.73 -69.57
N LEU A 335 -47.83 -35.69 -70.11
CA LEU A 335 -49.22 -35.93 -69.70
C LEU A 335 -49.31 -36.53 -68.29
N GLU A 336 -48.40 -37.43 -67.91
CA GLU A 336 -48.32 -37.96 -66.54
C GLU A 336 -47.97 -36.86 -65.55
N ALA A 337 -47.01 -35.98 -65.88
CA ALA A 337 -46.65 -34.84 -65.04
C ALA A 337 -47.80 -33.83 -64.91
N ALA A 338 -48.50 -33.51 -66.01
CA ALA A 338 -49.65 -32.60 -65.99
C ALA A 338 -50.82 -33.15 -65.14
N LEU A 339 -51.17 -34.42 -65.32
CA LEU A 339 -52.23 -35.05 -64.53
C LEU A 339 -51.84 -35.24 -63.06
N ALA A 340 -50.57 -35.53 -62.78
CA ALA A 340 -50.05 -35.60 -61.42
C ALA A 340 -50.14 -34.25 -60.72
N LEU A 341 -49.76 -33.16 -61.39
CA LEU A 341 -49.85 -31.80 -60.86
C LEU A 341 -51.31 -31.41 -60.61
N ILE A 342 -52.21 -31.61 -61.58
CA ILE A 342 -53.65 -31.34 -61.42
C ILE A 342 -54.24 -32.18 -60.27
N SER A 343 -53.87 -33.46 -60.17
CA SER A 343 -54.32 -34.34 -59.09
C SER A 343 -53.80 -33.91 -57.72
N GLU A 344 -52.55 -33.48 -57.63
CA GLU A 344 -51.94 -33.01 -56.39
C GLU A 344 -52.60 -31.72 -55.91
N VAL A 345 -52.83 -30.75 -56.81
CA VAL A 345 -53.54 -29.52 -56.49
C VAL A 345 -54.97 -29.79 -56.06
N ARG A 346 -55.72 -30.62 -56.79
CA ARG A 346 -57.11 -30.96 -56.43
C ARG A 346 -57.19 -31.68 -55.07
N ALA A 347 -56.28 -32.62 -54.81
CA ALA A 347 -56.23 -33.34 -53.55
C ALA A 347 -55.88 -32.41 -52.39
N ALA A 348 -54.90 -31.51 -52.58
CA ALA A 348 -54.49 -30.56 -51.56
C ALA A 348 -55.58 -29.49 -51.29
N ARG A 349 -56.23 -28.95 -52.33
CA ARG A 349 -57.40 -28.07 -52.20
C ARG A 349 -58.55 -28.79 -51.47
N GLY A 350 -58.89 -30.01 -51.90
CA GLY A 350 -59.97 -30.80 -51.29
C GLY A 350 -59.74 -31.15 -49.82
N ALA A 351 -58.49 -31.40 -49.42
CA ALA A 351 -58.12 -31.63 -48.03
C ALA A 351 -58.18 -30.36 -47.18
N ALA A 352 -57.85 -29.19 -47.76
CA ALA A 352 -57.89 -27.90 -47.06
C ALA A 352 -59.30 -27.29 -46.96
N GLN A 353 -60.17 -27.55 -47.95
CA GLN A 353 -61.48 -26.91 -48.09
C GLN A 353 -62.46 -27.11 -46.90
N PRO A 354 -62.58 -28.30 -46.27
CA PRO A 354 -63.43 -28.48 -45.09
C PRO A 354 -62.79 -27.98 -43.79
N LEU A 355 -61.46 -27.75 -43.78
CA LEU A 355 -60.74 -27.33 -42.58
C LEU A 355 -60.90 -25.83 -42.29
N VAL A 356 -61.14 -25.01 -43.32
CA VAL A 356 -61.31 -23.56 -43.16
C VAL A 356 -62.56 -23.22 -42.35
N PRO A 357 -63.77 -23.74 -42.66
CA PRO A 357 -64.95 -23.54 -41.81
C PRO A 357 -64.77 -24.11 -40.40
N ALA A 358 -64.09 -25.25 -40.24
CA ALA A 358 -63.84 -25.85 -38.93
C ALA A 358 -62.89 -25.02 -38.05
N LEU A 359 -61.85 -24.41 -38.65
CA LEU A 359 -60.98 -23.44 -37.98
C LEU A 359 -61.72 -22.15 -37.60
N VAL A 360 -62.63 -21.69 -38.45
CA VAL A 360 -63.50 -20.51 -38.22
C VAL A 360 -64.43 -20.72 -37.02
N ASP A 361 -64.97 -21.93 -36.87
CA ASP A 361 -65.82 -22.34 -35.75
C ASP A 361 -65.00 -22.53 -34.47
N ALA A 362 -63.82 -23.16 -34.55
CA ALA A 362 -62.93 -23.35 -33.42
C ALA A 362 -62.38 -22.03 -32.86
N LEU A 363 -62.23 -21.00 -33.71
CA LEU A 363 -61.87 -19.63 -33.31
C LEU A 363 -63.07 -18.80 -32.83
N GLY A 364 -64.29 -19.34 -32.86
CA GLY A 364 -65.47 -18.77 -32.20
C GLY A 364 -66.05 -17.52 -32.87
N THR A 365 -65.96 -17.35 -34.19
CA THR A 365 -66.43 -16.14 -34.91
C THR A 365 -67.94 -16.13 -35.24
N GLY A 366 -68.76 -16.87 -34.49
CA GLY A 366 -70.23 -16.91 -34.57
C GLY A 366 -70.92 -15.82 -33.73
N ASN A 367 -72.12 -15.41 -34.15
CA ASN A 367 -72.86 -14.24 -33.62
C ASN A 367 -72.95 -14.21 -32.08
N THR A 368 -72.75 -13.00 -31.53
CA THR A 368 -72.77 -12.52 -30.12
C THR A 368 -71.68 -12.98 -29.15
N ALA A 369 -71.12 -14.19 -29.22
CA ALA A 369 -69.94 -14.58 -28.42
C ALA A 369 -68.59 -14.11 -29.06
N SER A 370 -68.60 -13.82 -30.36
CA SER A 370 -67.42 -13.53 -31.19
C SER A 370 -66.82 -12.13 -31.05
N VAL A 371 -67.63 -11.12 -30.70
CA VAL A 371 -67.14 -9.74 -30.56
C VAL A 371 -66.23 -9.63 -29.32
N GLY A 372 -66.63 -10.28 -28.22
CA GLY A 372 -65.84 -10.31 -26.98
C GLY A 372 -64.51 -11.05 -27.14
N ALA A 373 -64.46 -12.18 -27.84
CA ALA A 373 -63.24 -12.96 -28.05
C ALA A 373 -62.19 -12.22 -28.92
N MET A 374 -62.62 -11.59 -30.03
CA MET A 374 -61.74 -10.75 -30.85
C MET A 374 -61.27 -9.51 -30.10
N ALA A 375 -62.18 -8.78 -29.44
CA ALA A 375 -61.81 -7.61 -28.64
C ALA A 375 -60.80 -7.99 -27.54
N THR A 376 -60.92 -9.20 -26.97
CA THR A 376 -59.95 -9.71 -26.00
C THR A 376 -58.59 -10.04 -26.63
N LEU A 377 -58.57 -10.68 -27.81
CA LEU A 377 -57.31 -10.91 -28.53
C LEU A 377 -56.64 -9.59 -28.95
N GLU A 378 -57.42 -8.58 -29.32
CA GLU A 378 -56.95 -7.23 -29.63
C GLU A 378 -56.34 -6.54 -28.42
N ALA A 379 -57.03 -6.58 -27.28
CA ALA A 379 -56.54 -6.03 -26.03
C ALA A 379 -55.25 -6.73 -25.54
N LEU A 380 -55.20 -8.07 -25.60
CA LEU A 380 -54.02 -8.84 -25.21
C LEU A 380 -52.84 -8.62 -26.17
N ALA A 381 -53.09 -8.52 -27.48
CA ALA A 381 -52.07 -8.18 -28.47
C ALA A 381 -51.51 -6.77 -28.27
N ALA A 382 -52.37 -5.81 -27.92
CA ALA A 382 -51.96 -4.45 -27.60
C ALA A 382 -51.03 -4.40 -26.37
N VAL A 383 -51.31 -5.20 -25.33
CA VAL A 383 -50.41 -5.33 -24.17
C VAL A 383 -49.03 -5.83 -24.58
N SER A 384 -48.96 -6.87 -25.43
CA SER A 384 -47.69 -7.42 -25.93
C SER A 384 -46.92 -6.42 -26.80
N ALA A 385 -47.61 -5.70 -27.69
CA ALA A 385 -47.00 -4.69 -28.56
C ALA A 385 -46.46 -3.50 -27.75
N SER A 386 -47.25 -3.00 -26.80
CA SER A 386 -46.83 -1.95 -25.88
C SER A 386 -45.64 -2.43 -25.03
N SER A 387 -45.63 -3.67 -24.52
CA SER A 387 -44.47 -4.25 -23.82
C SER A 387 -43.19 -4.23 -24.63
N THR A 388 -43.27 -4.60 -25.90
CA THR A 388 -42.10 -4.62 -26.79
C THR A 388 -41.60 -3.20 -27.08
N ALA A 389 -42.52 -2.27 -27.33
CA ALA A 389 -42.19 -0.85 -27.58
C ALA A 389 -41.56 -0.16 -26.36
N VAL A 390 -41.96 -0.60 -25.17
CA VAL A 390 -41.44 -0.20 -23.86
C VAL A 390 -40.03 -0.73 -23.64
N GLU A 391 -39.78 -2.01 -23.92
CA GLU A 391 -38.44 -2.61 -23.84
C GLU A 391 -37.46 -1.90 -24.77
N GLN A 392 -37.85 -1.67 -26.02
CA GLN A 392 -37.04 -0.91 -26.98
C GLN A 392 -36.80 0.55 -26.56
N ALA A 393 -37.73 1.15 -25.81
CA ALA A 393 -37.53 2.50 -25.26
C ALA A 393 -36.53 2.49 -24.10
N ALA A 394 -36.60 1.48 -23.24
CA ALA A 394 -35.64 1.31 -22.15
C ALA A 394 -34.21 1.07 -22.68
N ASP A 395 -34.07 0.28 -23.75
CA ASP A 395 -32.79 0.05 -24.43
C ASP A 395 -32.19 1.32 -25.07
N SER A 396 -33.01 2.35 -25.32
CA SER A 396 -32.52 3.63 -25.86
C SER A 396 -31.99 4.60 -24.79
N GLY A 397 -32.09 4.23 -23.50
CA GLY A 397 -31.53 5.01 -22.39
C GLY A 397 -32.16 6.39 -22.15
N ASN A 398 -33.28 6.72 -22.81
CA ASN A 398 -33.89 8.05 -22.77
C ASN A 398 -35.20 8.07 -21.96
N PRO A 399 -35.19 8.56 -20.70
CA PRO A 399 -36.39 8.62 -19.85
C PRO A 399 -37.51 9.48 -20.44
N GLY A 400 -37.16 10.52 -21.21
CA GLY A 400 -38.13 11.46 -21.81
C GLY A 400 -38.93 10.85 -22.97
N ALA A 401 -38.40 9.84 -23.66
CA ALA A 401 -39.10 9.12 -24.72
C ALA A 401 -40.14 8.12 -24.17
N ALA A 402 -40.07 7.79 -22.88
CA ALA A 402 -40.92 6.78 -22.25
C ALA A 402 -42.33 7.32 -21.92
N GLY A 403 -42.48 8.60 -21.54
CA GLY A 403 -43.74 9.12 -20.99
C GLY A 403 -45.00 8.93 -21.87
N GLY A 404 -44.84 8.98 -23.20
CA GLY A 404 -45.93 8.64 -24.13
C GLY A 404 -46.26 7.14 -24.13
N LYS A 405 -45.22 6.30 -24.15
CA LYS A 405 -45.33 4.84 -24.15
C LYS A 405 -45.82 4.29 -22.81
N GLU A 406 -45.55 4.95 -21.68
CA GLU A 406 -46.10 4.58 -20.36
C GLU A 406 -47.63 4.68 -20.37
N LYS A 407 -48.16 5.76 -20.96
CA LYS A 407 -49.61 5.99 -21.06
C LYS A 407 -50.26 4.99 -22.01
N ASP A 408 -49.60 4.67 -23.12
CA ASP A 408 -50.08 3.65 -24.07
C ASP A 408 -50.08 2.25 -23.43
N MET A 409 -49.06 1.94 -22.64
CA MET A 409 -48.95 0.70 -21.89
C MET A 409 -49.99 0.60 -20.77
N ALA A 410 -50.20 1.66 -19.99
CA ALA A 410 -51.27 1.73 -18.99
C ALA A 410 -52.64 1.49 -19.63
N THR A 411 -52.91 2.16 -20.75
CA THR A 411 -54.15 1.98 -21.52
C THR A 411 -54.31 0.54 -21.98
N ALA A 412 -53.24 -0.07 -22.53
CA ALA A 412 -53.26 -1.44 -23.01
C ALA A 412 -53.48 -2.45 -21.88
N ILE A 413 -52.80 -2.28 -20.73
CA ILE A 413 -52.93 -3.17 -19.57
C ILE A 413 -54.34 -3.10 -18.98
N THR A 414 -54.92 -1.90 -18.85
CA THR A 414 -56.30 -1.73 -18.39
C THR A 414 -57.27 -2.45 -19.32
N ALA A 415 -57.17 -2.22 -20.64
CA ALA A 415 -58.00 -2.89 -21.63
C ALA A 415 -57.80 -4.42 -21.61
N GLY A 416 -56.57 -4.89 -21.45
CA GLY A 416 -56.23 -6.31 -21.34
C GLY A 416 -56.79 -6.96 -20.08
N ALA A 417 -56.76 -6.25 -18.94
CA ALA A 417 -57.33 -6.70 -17.68
C ALA A 417 -58.86 -6.81 -17.76
N GLU A 418 -59.54 -5.79 -18.28
CA GLU A 418 -60.99 -5.80 -18.51
C GLU A 418 -61.41 -6.95 -19.43
N ALA A 419 -60.63 -7.22 -20.47
CA ALA A 419 -60.90 -8.30 -21.40
C ALA A 419 -60.70 -9.69 -20.77
N LEU A 420 -59.64 -9.87 -19.96
CA LEU A 420 -59.42 -11.12 -19.20
C LEU A 420 -60.51 -11.35 -18.16
N GLU A 421 -61.01 -10.29 -17.53
CA GLU A 421 -62.10 -10.34 -16.57
C GLU A 421 -63.43 -10.70 -17.24
N SER A 422 -63.72 -10.11 -18.40
CA SER A 422 -64.87 -10.48 -19.24
C SER A 422 -64.82 -11.96 -19.66
N LEU A 423 -63.65 -12.45 -20.07
CA LEU A 423 -63.45 -13.87 -20.40
C LEU A 423 -63.58 -14.79 -19.18
N ALA A 424 -63.18 -14.33 -18.00
CA ALA A 424 -63.32 -15.09 -16.77
C ALA A 424 -64.78 -15.16 -16.33
N ALA A 425 -65.54 -14.06 -16.48
CA ALA A 425 -66.98 -14.00 -16.19
C ALA A 425 -67.82 -14.86 -17.16
N ALA A 426 -67.35 -15.02 -18.40
CA ALA A 426 -68.01 -15.85 -19.43
C ALA A 426 -67.66 -17.35 -19.36
N GLY A 427 -66.73 -17.78 -18.49
CA GLY A 427 -66.23 -19.15 -18.42
C GLY A 427 -66.36 -19.79 -17.04
N ASN A 428 -66.24 -21.12 -16.96
CA ASN A 428 -66.35 -21.89 -15.70
C ASN A 428 -65.07 -22.70 -15.40
N GLY A 429 -64.83 -22.98 -14.12
CA GLY A 429 -63.74 -23.85 -13.64
C GLY A 429 -62.37 -23.18 -13.49
N GLU A 430 -61.32 -24.00 -13.42
CA GLU A 430 -59.94 -23.58 -13.09
C GLU A 430 -59.36 -22.51 -14.04
N ARG A 431 -59.71 -22.58 -15.33
CA ARG A 431 -59.24 -21.63 -16.34
C ARG A 431 -59.83 -20.23 -16.15
N ALA A 432 -61.10 -20.14 -15.75
CA ALA A 432 -61.76 -18.87 -15.46
C ALA A 432 -61.17 -18.23 -14.20
N ARG A 433 -60.90 -19.02 -13.14
CA ARG A 433 -60.21 -18.54 -11.94
C ARG A 433 -58.83 -17.95 -12.23
N LYS A 434 -57.99 -18.66 -12.99
CA LYS A 434 -56.66 -18.18 -13.37
C LYS A 434 -56.70 -16.89 -14.20
N ARG A 435 -57.68 -16.76 -15.12
CA ARG A 435 -57.89 -15.54 -15.91
C ARG A 435 -58.33 -14.34 -15.06
N ALA A 436 -59.28 -14.55 -14.13
CA ALA A 436 -59.70 -13.51 -13.18
C ALA A 436 -58.56 -13.08 -12.24
N GLU A 437 -57.72 -14.02 -11.81
CA GLU A 437 -56.53 -13.72 -11.01
C GLU A 437 -55.50 -12.90 -11.80
N GLN A 438 -55.25 -13.28 -13.05
CA GLN A 438 -54.37 -12.53 -13.96
C GLN A 438 -54.90 -11.12 -14.25
N ALA A 439 -56.20 -10.97 -14.51
CA ALA A 439 -56.87 -9.69 -14.74
C ALA A 439 -56.66 -8.74 -13.55
N ARG A 440 -56.92 -9.22 -12.32
CA ARG A 440 -56.70 -8.45 -11.09
C ARG A 440 -55.24 -8.06 -10.90
N ARG A 441 -54.30 -8.96 -11.19
CA ARG A 441 -52.86 -8.68 -11.13
C ARG A 441 -52.45 -7.56 -12.09
N TRP A 442 -52.97 -7.56 -13.31
CA TRP A 442 -52.68 -6.55 -14.33
C TRP A 442 -53.32 -5.20 -14.02
N ALA A 443 -54.59 -5.19 -13.60
CA ALA A 443 -55.27 -3.96 -13.18
C ALA A 443 -54.51 -3.26 -12.03
N GLY A 444 -54.01 -4.03 -11.05
CA GLY A 444 -53.19 -3.50 -9.95
C GLY A 444 -51.77 -3.08 -10.34
N ALA A 445 -51.29 -3.46 -11.53
CA ALA A 445 -49.94 -3.11 -12.01
C ALA A 445 -49.88 -1.74 -12.68
N VAL A 446 -51.02 -1.15 -13.04
CA VAL A 446 -51.06 0.17 -13.69
C VAL A 446 -50.43 1.24 -12.78
N ASP A 447 -50.69 1.16 -11.48
CA ASP A 447 -50.13 2.09 -10.50
C ASP A 447 -48.61 1.91 -10.28
N THR A 448 -48.04 0.74 -10.64
CA THR A 448 -46.59 0.47 -10.54
C THR A 448 -45.84 0.67 -11.84
N LEU A 449 -46.53 1.00 -12.95
CA LEU A 449 -45.92 1.08 -14.28
C LEU A 449 -44.70 2.00 -14.32
N THR A 450 -44.83 3.27 -13.93
CA THR A 450 -43.72 4.23 -13.97
C THR A 450 -42.52 3.75 -13.13
N ALA A 451 -42.76 3.08 -12.00
CA ALA A 451 -41.69 2.50 -11.19
C ALA A 451 -41.04 1.29 -11.89
N TRP A 452 -41.83 0.42 -12.52
CA TRP A 452 -41.36 -0.71 -13.32
C TRP A 452 -40.55 -0.26 -14.55
N PHE A 453 -40.95 0.82 -15.20
CA PHE A 453 -40.21 1.44 -16.29
C PHE A 453 -38.86 1.95 -15.83
N ALA A 454 -38.83 2.72 -14.74
CA ALA A 454 -37.60 3.17 -14.15
C ALA A 454 -36.66 2.00 -13.80
N TRP A 455 -37.22 0.86 -13.34
CA TRP A 455 -36.46 -0.37 -13.11
C TRP A 455 -35.86 -0.93 -14.40
N ARG A 456 -36.62 -1.05 -15.49
CA ARG A 456 -36.10 -1.58 -16.77
C ARG A 456 -35.00 -0.72 -17.37
N VAL A 457 -35.14 0.61 -17.31
CA VAL A 457 -34.10 1.55 -17.75
C VAL A 457 -32.83 1.37 -16.90
N ALA A 458 -32.97 1.33 -15.57
CA ALA A 458 -31.84 1.18 -14.68
C ALA A 458 -31.17 -0.21 -14.78
N GLU A 459 -31.95 -1.26 -15.02
CA GLU A 459 -31.47 -2.62 -15.29
C GLU A 459 -30.64 -2.68 -16.58
N HIS A 460 -31.09 -2.03 -17.66
CA HIS A 460 -30.33 -1.93 -18.90
C HIS A 460 -29.02 -1.15 -18.69
N ALA A 461 -29.08 0.01 -18.02
CA ALA A 461 -27.89 0.78 -17.68
C ALA A 461 -26.89 -0.03 -16.82
N ALA A 462 -27.37 -0.86 -15.90
CA ALA A 462 -26.55 -1.79 -15.13
C ALA A 462 -25.91 -2.88 -16.00
N MET A 463 -26.59 -3.38 -17.04
CA MET A 463 -26.01 -4.30 -18.01
C MET A 463 -24.93 -3.63 -18.86
N GLU A 464 -25.15 -2.40 -19.34
CA GLU A 464 -24.16 -1.63 -20.11
C GLU A 464 -22.93 -1.28 -19.27
N ALA A 465 -23.13 -0.91 -18.00
CA ALA A 465 -22.05 -0.71 -17.04
C ALA A 465 -21.36 -2.03 -16.63
N GLY A 466 -21.89 -3.19 -17.06
CA GLY A 466 -21.29 -4.49 -16.83
C GLY A 466 -21.51 -5.07 -15.42
N VAL A 467 -22.47 -4.53 -14.67
CA VAL A 467 -22.96 -5.02 -13.36
C VAL A 467 -24.31 -5.74 -13.48
N GLY A 468 -24.63 -6.26 -14.66
CA GLY A 468 -25.84 -7.05 -14.93
C GLY A 468 -26.12 -8.18 -13.92
N PRO A 469 -25.11 -8.95 -13.43
CA PRO A 469 -25.33 -9.93 -12.37
C PRO A 469 -25.91 -9.35 -11.08
N ILE A 470 -25.56 -8.11 -10.71
CA ILE A 470 -26.11 -7.42 -9.54
C ILE A 470 -27.58 -7.07 -9.77
N ALA A 471 -27.93 -6.56 -10.95
CA ALA A 471 -29.32 -6.27 -11.32
C ALA A 471 -30.17 -7.55 -11.32
N ALA A 472 -29.64 -8.68 -11.79
CA ALA A 472 -30.32 -9.97 -11.66
C ALA A 472 -30.56 -10.35 -10.18
N GLY A 473 -29.57 -10.11 -9.31
CA GLY A 473 -29.73 -10.32 -7.86
C GLY A 473 -30.80 -9.43 -7.22
N VAL A 474 -30.95 -8.17 -7.67
CA VAL A 474 -32.07 -7.30 -7.25
C VAL A 474 -33.40 -7.91 -7.69
N ARG A 475 -33.47 -8.45 -8.91
CA ARG A 475 -34.69 -9.07 -9.45
C ARG A 475 -35.13 -10.29 -8.64
N GLU A 476 -34.18 -11.10 -8.22
CA GLU A 476 -34.36 -12.32 -7.43
C GLU A 476 -34.53 -12.05 -5.92
N GLY A 477 -34.31 -10.80 -5.48
CA GLY A 477 -34.38 -10.39 -4.07
C GLY A 477 -33.19 -10.81 -3.23
N THR A 478 -32.09 -11.26 -3.85
CA THR A 478 -30.83 -11.54 -3.15
C THR A 478 -30.03 -10.27 -2.88
N VAL A 479 -30.33 -9.18 -3.60
CA VAL A 479 -29.75 -7.84 -3.41
C VAL A 479 -30.86 -6.85 -3.07
N VAL A 480 -30.70 -6.15 -1.95
CA VAL A 480 -31.58 -5.04 -1.55
C VAL A 480 -30.89 -3.70 -1.79
N SER A 481 -31.68 -2.64 -2.03
CA SER A 481 -31.18 -1.28 -2.33
C SER A 481 -30.09 -0.81 -1.36
N ALA A 482 -30.29 -0.96 -0.05
CA ALA A 482 -29.32 -0.52 0.96
C ALA A 482 -27.93 -1.16 0.83
N ASN A 483 -27.85 -2.39 0.29
CA ASN A 483 -26.60 -3.15 0.21
C ASN A 483 -26.00 -3.17 -1.21
N ALA A 484 -26.73 -2.68 -2.22
CA ALA A 484 -26.30 -2.75 -3.62
C ALA A 484 -24.92 -2.11 -3.89
N PRO A 485 -24.56 -0.94 -3.30
CA PRO A 485 -23.25 -0.33 -3.52
C PRO A 485 -22.12 -1.22 -2.99
N ALA A 486 -22.27 -1.68 -1.74
CA ALA A 486 -21.28 -2.49 -1.06
C ALA A 486 -21.08 -3.87 -1.71
N ILE A 487 -22.15 -4.52 -2.16
CA ILE A 487 -22.09 -5.79 -2.89
C ILE A 487 -21.39 -5.60 -4.24
N THR A 488 -21.70 -4.51 -4.95
CA THR A 488 -21.09 -4.19 -6.24
C THR A 488 -19.60 -3.91 -6.08
N GLU A 489 -19.22 -3.06 -5.12
CA GLU A 489 -17.83 -2.78 -4.79
C GLU A 489 -17.07 -4.07 -4.46
N ARG A 490 -17.66 -4.95 -3.64
CA ARG A 490 -17.08 -6.26 -3.31
C ARG A 490 -16.84 -7.12 -4.56
N ALA A 491 -17.83 -7.22 -5.45
CA ALA A 491 -17.72 -8.00 -6.68
C ALA A 491 -16.67 -7.43 -7.64
N VAL A 492 -16.58 -6.10 -7.75
CA VAL A 492 -15.58 -5.40 -8.56
C VAL A 492 -14.17 -5.64 -8.02
N LEU A 493 -13.95 -5.48 -6.72
CA LEU A 493 -12.64 -5.70 -6.09
C LEU A 493 -12.18 -7.16 -6.22
N GLN A 494 -13.09 -8.13 -6.05
CA GLN A 494 -12.79 -9.56 -6.26
C GLN A 494 -12.40 -9.85 -7.71
N ALA A 495 -13.16 -9.34 -8.69
CA ALA A 495 -12.85 -9.50 -10.11
C ALA A 495 -11.51 -8.82 -10.48
N TRP A 496 -11.24 -7.65 -9.92
CA TRP A 496 -9.99 -6.92 -10.12
C TRP A 496 -8.78 -7.66 -9.55
N LEU A 497 -8.85 -8.16 -8.31
CA LEU A 497 -7.78 -8.96 -7.70
C LEU A 497 -7.52 -10.26 -8.48
N ARG A 498 -8.57 -10.94 -8.98
CA ARG A 498 -8.41 -12.09 -9.88
C ARG A 498 -7.72 -11.69 -11.18
N SER A 499 -8.10 -10.55 -11.77
CA SER A 499 -7.44 -10.04 -12.97
C SER A 499 -5.96 -9.71 -12.73
N LEU A 500 -5.60 -9.17 -11.56
CA LEU A 500 -4.20 -8.98 -11.17
C LEU A 500 -3.48 -10.31 -11.06
N HIS A 501 -4.10 -11.31 -10.43
CA HIS A 501 -3.57 -12.67 -10.37
C HIS A 501 -3.35 -13.22 -11.77
N ASP A 502 -4.33 -13.22 -12.66
CA ASP A 502 -4.21 -13.86 -13.98
C ASP A 502 -3.19 -13.19 -14.92
N ASN A 503 -3.02 -11.87 -14.82
CA ASN A 503 -2.25 -11.07 -15.78
C ASN A 503 -0.84 -10.69 -15.30
N MET A 504 -0.53 -10.78 -14.01
CA MET A 504 0.79 -10.43 -13.48
C MET A 504 1.53 -11.65 -12.93
N GLU A 505 2.73 -11.89 -13.43
CA GLU A 505 3.58 -13.01 -12.99
C GLU A 505 3.82 -12.99 -11.48
N GLN A 506 4.05 -11.81 -10.90
CA GLN A 506 4.33 -11.62 -9.48
C GLN A 506 3.22 -12.18 -8.58
N PHE A 507 1.96 -12.15 -9.03
CA PHE A 507 0.83 -12.69 -8.28
C PHE A 507 0.54 -14.17 -8.60
N ARG A 508 0.79 -14.64 -9.84
CA ARG A 508 0.63 -16.05 -10.22
C ARG A 508 1.64 -16.97 -9.56
N SER A 509 2.90 -16.56 -9.56
CA SER A 509 4.01 -17.34 -9.00
C SER A 509 4.30 -16.96 -7.54
N PHE A 510 3.35 -16.29 -6.86
CA PHE A 510 3.53 -15.86 -5.50
C PHE A 510 3.54 -17.07 -4.56
N ASP A 511 4.68 -17.26 -3.88
CA ASP A 511 4.87 -18.26 -2.83
C ASP A 511 5.65 -17.61 -1.68
N PRO A 512 5.03 -17.46 -0.48
CA PRO A 512 5.69 -16.87 0.68
C PRO A 512 7.05 -17.51 1.00
N VAL A 513 7.17 -18.84 0.84
CA VAL A 513 8.41 -19.59 1.14
C VAL A 513 9.50 -19.29 0.11
N LEU A 514 9.13 -19.08 -1.15
CA LEU A 514 10.09 -18.64 -2.16
C LEU A 514 10.57 -17.21 -1.89
N VAL A 515 9.66 -16.31 -1.49
CA VAL A 515 10.02 -14.92 -1.16
C VAL A 515 10.99 -14.87 0.02
N GLU A 516 10.76 -15.65 1.08
CA GLU A 516 11.67 -15.74 2.22
C GLU A 516 13.06 -16.27 1.82
N ARG A 517 13.11 -17.34 1.01
CA ARG A 517 14.39 -17.85 0.46
C ARG A 517 15.13 -16.82 -0.38
N MET A 518 14.40 -15.98 -1.13
CA MET A 518 14.99 -14.88 -1.90
C MET A 518 15.55 -13.78 -0.99
N SER A 519 14.83 -13.40 0.07
CA SER A 519 15.33 -12.45 1.07
C SER A 519 16.62 -12.95 1.74
N ASP A 520 16.67 -14.24 2.09
CA ASP A 520 17.87 -14.88 2.64
C ASP A 520 19.05 -14.91 1.65
N ALA A 521 18.77 -15.23 0.38
CA ALA A 521 19.78 -15.21 -0.67
C ALA A 521 20.34 -13.80 -0.90
N TYR A 522 19.46 -12.80 -0.90
CA TYR A 522 19.84 -11.40 -0.99
C TYR A 522 20.68 -10.95 0.23
N ALA A 523 20.30 -11.33 1.45
CA ALA A 523 21.08 -11.05 2.65
C ALA A 523 22.51 -11.63 2.58
N ARG A 524 22.64 -12.88 2.09
CA ARG A 524 23.95 -13.50 1.87
C ARG A 524 24.78 -12.77 0.80
N ALA A 525 24.16 -12.36 -0.30
CA ALA A 525 24.83 -11.59 -1.35
C ALA A 525 25.29 -10.21 -0.83
N PHE A 526 24.46 -9.55 -0.03
CA PHE A 526 24.78 -8.29 0.62
C PHE A 526 25.99 -8.44 1.56
N ASP A 527 25.99 -9.42 2.46
CA ASP A 527 27.13 -9.67 3.36
C ASP A 527 28.40 -10.08 2.61
N ALA A 528 28.28 -10.86 1.53
CA ALA A 528 29.42 -11.18 0.68
C ALA A 528 30.02 -9.93 0.03
N SER A 529 29.18 -9.01 -0.45
CA SER A 529 29.64 -7.74 -1.03
C SER A 529 30.41 -6.89 -0.03
N ARG A 530 29.93 -6.77 1.21
CA ARG A 530 30.61 -6.02 2.29
C ARG A 530 32.04 -6.50 2.53
N ARG A 531 32.29 -7.80 2.43
CA ARG A 531 33.63 -8.40 2.59
C ARG A 531 34.61 -8.06 1.46
N THR A 532 34.11 -7.59 0.31
CA THR A 532 34.94 -7.19 -0.84
C THR A 532 35.40 -5.73 -0.79
N VAL A 533 34.87 -4.92 0.14
CA VAL A 533 35.14 -3.47 0.22
C VAL A 533 36.64 -3.15 0.29
N ALA A 534 37.39 -3.84 1.16
CA ALA A 534 38.84 -3.67 1.28
C ALA A 534 39.57 -3.93 -0.04
N GLN A 535 39.17 -4.99 -0.76
CA GLN A 535 39.76 -5.36 -2.05
C GLN A 535 39.45 -4.32 -3.13
N ARG A 536 38.23 -3.78 -3.17
CA ARG A 536 37.85 -2.71 -4.12
C ARG A 536 38.61 -1.42 -3.85
N ALA A 537 38.73 -1.01 -2.59
CA ALA A 537 39.52 0.15 -2.19
C ALA A 537 41.00 -0.03 -2.56
N ALA A 538 41.59 -1.19 -2.27
CA ALA A 538 42.98 -1.49 -2.62
C ALA A 538 43.23 -1.46 -4.14
N ALA A 539 42.30 -2.02 -4.94
CA ALA A 539 42.38 -1.94 -6.40
C ALA A 539 42.33 -0.49 -6.92
N SER A 540 41.41 0.31 -6.38
CA SER A 540 41.29 1.74 -6.71
C SER A 540 42.58 2.51 -6.39
N VAL A 541 43.18 2.27 -5.22
CA VAL A 541 44.48 2.87 -4.85
C VAL A 541 45.58 2.42 -5.80
N LYS A 542 45.65 1.14 -6.15
CA LYS A 542 46.65 0.62 -7.09
C LYS A 542 46.54 1.25 -8.48
N GLN A 543 45.32 1.42 -8.99
CA GLN A 543 45.08 2.09 -10.25
C GLN A 543 45.48 3.57 -10.20
N ARG A 544 45.10 4.29 -9.13
CA ARG A 544 45.49 5.68 -8.93
C ARG A 544 47.00 5.86 -8.86
N PHE A 545 47.69 4.98 -8.12
CA PHE A 545 49.14 5.01 -8.01
C PHE A 545 49.83 4.72 -9.35
N ALA A 546 49.37 3.73 -10.11
CA ALA A 546 49.92 3.44 -11.43
C ALA A 546 49.78 4.64 -12.39
N SER A 547 48.66 5.35 -12.34
CA SER A 547 48.47 6.58 -13.12
C SER A 547 49.40 7.71 -12.66
N ALA A 548 49.64 7.85 -11.36
CA ALA A 548 50.55 8.84 -10.81
C ALA A 548 52.02 8.54 -11.15
N ASP A 549 52.43 7.26 -11.12
CA ASP A 549 53.79 6.79 -11.44
C ASP A 549 54.17 7.07 -12.90
N GLN A 550 53.21 7.00 -13.83
CA GLN A 550 53.44 7.33 -15.25
C GLN A 550 53.76 8.81 -15.49
N VAL A 551 53.29 9.70 -14.60
CA VAL A 551 53.43 11.17 -14.74
C VAL A 551 54.49 11.72 -13.77
N GLY A 552 54.69 11.05 -12.65
CA GLY A 552 55.48 11.53 -11.52
C GLY A 552 56.96 11.17 -11.61
N GLY A 553 57.81 12.17 -11.84
CA GLY A 553 59.27 12.04 -11.74
C GLY A 553 59.78 12.22 -10.31
N GLU A 554 60.03 13.48 -9.92
CA GLU A 554 60.69 13.78 -8.63
C GLU A 554 59.85 13.39 -7.41
N GLU A 555 58.53 13.59 -7.43
CA GLU A 555 57.64 13.26 -6.31
C GLU A 555 57.63 11.76 -5.97
N MET A 556 57.66 10.90 -7.00
CA MET A 556 57.74 9.44 -6.85
C MET A 556 59.09 9.01 -6.28
N ALA A 557 60.18 9.63 -6.72
CA ALA A 557 61.51 9.39 -6.16
C ALA A 557 61.58 9.77 -4.67
N ARG A 558 60.93 10.89 -4.27
CA ARG A 558 60.83 11.31 -2.86
C ARG A 558 59.97 10.35 -2.03
N LEU A 559 58.90 9.81 -2.61
CA LEU A 559 58.08 8.80 -1.93
C LEU A 559 58.85 7.48 -1.72
N ALA A 560 59.67 7.08 -2.68
CA ALA A 560 60.57 5.93 -2.54
C ALA A 560 61.67 6.18 -1.49
N GLU A 561 62.23 7.40 -1.42
CA GLU A 561 63.17 7.83 -0.36
C GLU A 561 62.53 7.65 1.02
N LEU A 562 61.27 8.07 1.18
CA LEU A 562 60.52 7.91 2.44
C LEU A 562 60.35 6.45 2.85
N ARG A 563 60.13 5.52 1.92
CA ARG A 563 59.97 4.08 2.22
C ARG A 563 61.19 3.50 2.96
N GLY A 564 62.39 4.01 2.66
CA GLY A 564 63.65 3.59 3.28
C GLY A 564 64.07 4.37 4.52
N LEU A 565 63.36 5.44 4.89
CA LEU A 565 63.76 6.32 5.99
C LEU A 565 63.41 5.70 7.36
N GLN A 566 64.40 5.58 8.25
CA GLN A 566 64.15 5.17 9.64
C GLN A 566 64.06 6.33 10.64
N ARG A 567 64.69 7.48 10.34
CA ARG A 567 64.73 8.65 11.24
C ARG A 567 64.47 9.96 10.49
N PRO A 568 63.19 10.36 10.33
CA PRO A 568 62.84 11.60 9.63
C PRO A 568 63.22 12.85 10.42
N ARG A 569 64.05 13.70 9.81
CA ARG A 569 64.48 15.01 10.37
C ARG A 569 63.64 16.19 9.87
N ARG A 570 63.01 16.05 8.69
CA ARG A 570 62.17 17.09 8.07
C ARG A 570 60.80 17.15 8.77
N SER A 571 60.16 18.31 8.76
CA SER A 571 58.79 18.45 9.28
C SER A 571 57.79 17.70 8.40
N ILE A 572 56.67 17.24 8.98
CA ILE A 572 55.60 16.53 8.26
C ILE A 572 55.11 17.35 7.05
N ARG A 573 54.88 18.66 7.24
CA ARG A 573 54.53 19.58 6.16
C ARG A 573 55.52 19.54 4.99
N THR A 574 56.82 19.56 5.28
CA THR A 574 57.87 19.51 4.24
C THR A 574 57.85 18.17 3.51
N LEU A 575 57.66 17.07 4.23
CA LEU A 575 57.58 15.73 3.65
C LEU A 575 56.37 15.62 2.70
N ILE A 576 55.19 16.02 3.16
CA ILE A 576 53.96 16.03 2.35
C ILE A 576 54.17 16.87 1.07
N ARG A 577 54.73 18.08 1.19
CA ARG A 577 55.00 18.96 0.03
C ARG A 577 55.97 18.35 -0.98
N GLN A 578 57.00 17.63 -0.53
CA GLN A 578 58.00 17.00 -1.41
C GLN A 578 57.46 15.76 -2.12
N THR A 579 56.55 15.03 -1.48
CA THR A 579 55.91 13.86 -2.09
C THR A 579 54.64 14.18 -2.87
N GLY A 580 54.04 15.36 -2.66
CA GLY A 580 52.97 15.90 -3.47
C GLY A 580 51.86 14.92 -3.85
N GLY A 581 51.62 14.80 -5.16
CA GLY A 581 50.61 13.93 -5.74
C GLY A 581 50.90 12.44 -5.55
N ALA A 582 52.18 12.04 -5.45
CA ALA A 582 52.55 10.64 -5.21
C ALA A 582 52.03 10.13 -3.85
N LEU A 583 52.17 10.93 -2.78
CA LEU A 583 51.61 10.58 -1.47
C LEU A 583 50.08 10.53 -1.51
N ALA A 584 49.45 11.52 -2.16
CA ALA A 584 47.99 11.57 -2.30
C ALA A 584 47.43 10.39 -3.11
N ALA A 585 48.24 9.79 -4.00
CA ALA A 585 47.84 8.61 -4.76
C ALA A 585 47.72 7.35 -3.90
N VAL A 586 48.63 7.18 -2.93
CA VAL A 586 48.71 6.01 -2.02
C VAL A 586 47.89 6.20 -0.75
N LYS A 587 47.77 7.43 -0.25
CA LYS A 587 47.00 7.81 0.95
C LYS A 587 45.80 8.69 0.58
N PRO A 588 44.75 8.14 -0.05
CA PRO A 588 43.59 8.91 -0.47
C PRO A 588 42.70 9.37 0.69
N ILE A 589 42.84 8.82 1.89
CA ILE A 589 42.05 9.20 3.07
C ILE A 589 42.98 9.95 4.02
N VAL A 590 42.67 11.20 4.33
CA VAL A 590 43.41 11.98 5.33
C VAL A 590 42.48 12.29 6.50
N LEU A 591 42.91 11.96 7.71
CA LEU A 591 42.19 12.27 8.96
C LEU A 591 42.91 13.42 9.66
N ALA A 592 42.21 14.50 10.00
CA ALA A 592 42.82 15.67 10.64
C ALA A 592 41.83 16.42 11.55
N SER A 593 42.35 17.23 12.48
CA SER A 593 41.60 18.33 13.06
C SER A 593 41.66 19.56 12.14
N PRO A 594 40.77 20.57 12.29
CA PRO A 594 40.82 21.80 11.50
C PRO A 594 42.22 22.46 11.54
N LEU A 595 42.81 22.55 12.74
CA LEU A 595 44.16 23.08 12.95
C LEU A 595 45.23 22.25 12.24
N SER A 596 45.17 20.91 12.34
CA SER A 596 46.15 20.04 11.68
C SER A 596 46.08 20.13 10.15
N ALA A 597 44.87 20.21 9.59
CA ALA A 597 44.67 20.41 8.16
C ALA A 597 45.29 21.72 7.68
N ALA A 598 45.14 22.82 8.44
CA ALA A 598 45.78 24.09 8.14
C ALA A 598 47.32 24.03 8.27
N MET A 599 47.82 23.35 9.30
CA MET A 599 49.26 23.26 9.61
C MET A 599 50.03 22.40 8.60
N HIS A 600 49.50 21.24 8.21
CA HIS A 600 50.27 20.22 7.48
C HIS A 600 49.96 20.15 5.99
N LEU A 601 48.73 20.41 5.58
CA LEU A 601 48.34 20.36 4.19
C LEU A 601 48.61 21.72 3.54
N ASP A 602 49.41 21.76 2.48
CA ASP A 602 49.72 22.99 1.76
C ASP A 602 48.62 23.29 0.72
N PRO A 603 48.12 24.53 0.58
CA PRO A 603 47.13 24.87 -0.43
C PRO A 603 47.58 24.59 -1.87
N ALA A 604 48.88 24.52 -2.13
CA ALA A 604 49.42 24.20 -3.45
C ALA A 604 49.29 22.71 -3.83
N LEU A 605 48.92 21.83 -2.88
CA LEU A 605 48.69 20.42 -3.17
C LEU A 605 47.40 20.23 -3.98
N PRO A 606 47.29 19.16 -4.79
CA PRO A 606 46.06 18.87 -5.51
C PRO A 606 44.87 18.75 -4.55
N PRO A 607 43.75 19.46 -4.78
CA PRO A 607 42.62 19.49 -3.85
C PRO A 607 42.01 18.11 -3.68
N PHE A 608 41.51 17.79 -2.50
CA PHE A 608 40.69 16.59 -2.27
C PHE A 608 39.40 16.67 -3.08
N ASP A 609 38.88 15.52 -3.51
CA ASP A 609 37.59 15.49 -4.20
C ASP A 609 36.44 15.79 -3.22
N LEU A 610 36.63 15.45 -1.94
CA LEU A 610 35.64 15.61 -0.89
C LEU A 610 36.29 15.94 0.47
N VAL A 611 35.76 16.94 1.17
CA VAL A 611 35.97 17.12 2.62
C VAL A 611 34.71 16.71 3.38
N VAL A 612 34.88 15.97 4.47
CA VAL A 612 33.79 15.53 5.34
C VAL A 612 34.06 16.07 6.74
N PHE A 613 33.20 16.95 7.25
CA PHE A 613 33.24 17.42 8.62
C PHE A 613 32.29 16.59 9.48
N ASP A 614 32.76 16.03 10.61
CA ASP A 614 31.90 15.41 11.62
C ASP A 614 31.73 16.33 12.84
N GLU A 615 30.60 16.18 13.53
CA GLU A 615 30.19 17.05 14.64
C GLU A 615 30.33 18.55 14.30
N ALA A 616 29.95 18.94 13.08
CA ALA A 616 30.14 20.29 12.55
C ALA A 616 29.39 21.39 13.33
N SER A 617 28.42 21.02 14.16
CA SER A 617 27.78 21.94 15.12
C SER A 617 28.72 22.35 16.26
N GLN A 618 29.91 21.77 16.34
CA GLN A 618 30.95 22.05 17.34
C GLN A 618 32.22 22.63 16.70
N VAL A 619 32.23 22.85 15.38
CA VAL A 619 33.38 23.40 14.67
C VAL A 619 33.08 24.87 14.37
N PRO A 620 33.83 25.83 14.96
CA PRO A 620 33.71 27.24 14.58
C PRO A 620 34.00 27.43 13.09
N LEU A 621 33.25 28.32 12.43
CA LEU A 621 33.42 28.56 10.99
C LEU A 621 34.86 28.95 10.63
N ALA A 622 35.49 29.81 11.43
CA ALA A 622 36.85 30.29 11.19
C ALA A 622 37.87 29.16 11.12
N ASP A 623 37.74 28.15 11.98
CA ASP A 623 38.64 27.00 12.03
C ASP A 623 38.43 26.07 10.83
N ALA A 624 37.19 25.93 10.35
CA ALA A 624 36.85 25.08 9.21
C ALA A 624 37.39 25.57 7.86
N LEU A 625 37.58 26.89 7.68
CA LEU A 625 37.95 27.49 6.38
C LEU A 625 39.22 26.89 5.77
N GLY A 626 40.23 26.62 6.61
CA GLY A 626 41.49 26.02 6.17
C GLY A 626 41.31 24.65 5.52
N ALA A 627 40.43 23.83 6.08
CA ALA A 627 40.10 22.52 5.53
C ALA A 627 39.13 22.59 4.34
N LEU A 628 38.11 23.46 4.40
CA LEU A 628 37.14 23.67 3.30
C LEU A 628 37.84 24.05 1.99
N SER A 629 38.82 24.96 2.06
CA SER A 629 39.58 25.42 0.89
C SER A 629 40.39 24.31 0.18
N ARG A 630 40.56 23.14 0.81
CA ARG A 630 41.36 22.02 0.28
C ARG A 630 40.56 21.00 -0.49
N ALA A 631 39.25 21.17 -0.61
CA ALA A 631 38.40 20.23 -1.32
C ALA A 631 37.48 20.91 -2.33
N THR A 632 37.08 20.16 -3.36
CA THR A 632 36.13 20.65 -4.37
C THR A 632 34.67 20.54 -3.93
N SER A 633 34.39 19.68 -2.95
CA SER A 633 33.04 19.39 -2.46
C SER A 633 33.10 19.17 -0.94
N ALA A 634 32.02 19.50 -0.24
CA ALA A 634 31.97 19.44 1.22
C ALA A 634 30.71 18.73 1.73
N VAL A 635 30.89 17.75 2.62
CA VAL A 635 29.81 17.12 3.38
C VAL A 635 29.94 17.55 4.83
N VAL A 636 28.96 18.30 5.31
CA VAL A 636 28.95 18.86 6.65
C VAL A 636 27.99 18.05 7.50
N VAL A 637 28.51 17.18 8.36
CA VAL A 637 27.73 16.26 9.20
C VAL A 637 27.61 16.81 10.60
N GLY A 638 26.39 16.88 11.13
CA GLY A 638 26.15 17.38 12.47
C GLY A 638 24.67 17.35 12.84
N ASP A 639 24.32 18.02 13.93
CA ASP A 639 22.94 18.14 14.39
C ASP A 639 22.67 19.57 14.88
N SER A 640 21.88 20.31 14.11
CA SER A 640 21.50 21.70 14.41
C SER A 640 20.66 21.85 15.69
N LYS A 641 20.20 20.73 16.27
CA LYS A 641 19.45 20.70 17.54
C LYS A 641 20.32 20.34 18.75
N GLN A 642 21.64 20.22 18.56
CA GLN A 642 22.62 20.07 19.64
C GLN A 642 23.32 21.40 19.95
N LEU A 643 24.21 21.38 20.94
CA LEU A 643 24.90 22.58 21.39
C LEU A 643 25.78 23.18 20.27
N PRO A 644 25.87 24.52 20.19
CA PRO A 644 26.88 25.21 19.39
C PRO A 644 28.28 25.11 20.05
N PRO A 645 29.36 25.54 19.37
CA PRO A 645 30.67 25.67 20.00
C PRO A 645 30.66 26.82 21.02
N THR A 646 31.41 26.66 22.12
CA THR A 646 31.54 27.65 23.18
C THR A 646 32.99 28.12 23.33
N SER A 647 33.22 29.41 23.53
CA SER A 647 34.54 29.92 23.92
C SER A 647 34.74 29.74 25.43
N PHE A 648 35.74 28.98 25.83
CA PHE A 648 36.08 28.75 27.25
C PHE A 648 37.14 29.75 27.78
N PHE A 649 37.85 30.47 26.90
CA PHE A 649 39.12 31.14 27.26
C PHE A 649 39.26 32.63 26.95
N ASP A 650 38.28 33.33 26.36
CA ASP A 650 38.48 34.74 25.96
C ASP A 650 38.20 35.77 27.08
N SER A 651 37.73 35.35 28.25
CA SER A 651 37.49 36.24 29.41
C SER A 651 38.63 36.23 30.42
N GLY A 652 39.88 36.20 29.95
CA GLY A 652 41.08 36.03 30.79
C GLY A 652 42.21 37.01 30.45
N ALA A 653 41.94 38.32 30.46
CA ALA A 653 43.00 39.34 30.47
C ALA A 653 42.58 40.61 31.25
N GLY A 654 43.00 40.65 32.53
CA GLY A 654 42.89 41.79 33.46
C GLY A 654 41.73 41.60 34.45
N GLY A 655 41.89 41.58 35.77
CA GLY A 655 42.96 42.00 36.66
C GLY A 655 42.28 42.48 37.96
N ASP A 656 42.78 42.00 39.09
CA ASP A 656 42.55 42.44 40.48
C ASP A 656 41.19 42.21 41.17
N ASP A 657 41.27 41.44 42.26
CA ASP A 657 40.34 41.37 43.39
C ASP A 657 40.33 42.71 44.15
N PRO A 658 39.16 43.25 44.54
CA PRO A 658 38.93 43.42 45.98
C PRO A 658 37.47 43.25 46.47
N GLU A 659 37.37 42.61 47.64
CA GLU A 659 36.46 42.81 48.77
C GLU A 659 35.11 43.58 48.60
N ALA A 660 34.05 42.88 49.04
CA ALA A 660 32.91 43.34 49.84
C ALA A 660 32.29 44.74 49.55
N GLY A 661 31.13 44.72 48.89
CA GLY A 661 30.21 45.87 48.83
C GLY A 661 28.75 45.43 48.71
N THR A 662 27.97 45.70 49.76
CA THR A 662 26.52 45.52 49.82
C THR A 662 25.78 46.49 48.88
N THR A 663 24.99 45.99 47.93
CA THR A 663 23.73 46.60 47.49
C THR A 663 22.83 45.56 46.83
N ALA A 664 21.54 45.59 47.20
CA ALA A 664 20.52 44.72 46.67
C ALA A 664 20.18 45.07 45.21
N GLY A 665 20.10 44.06 44.33
CA GLY A 665 19.39 44.17 43.05
C GLY A 665 20.20 43.91 41.78
N SER A 666 20.92 42.80 41.67
CA SER A 666 21.31 42.19 40.40
C SER A 666 21.80 40.76 40.66
N ALA A 667 21.73 39.90 39.63
CA ALA A 667 21.92 38.45 39.71
C ALA A 667 23.24 38.02 40.39
N PRO A 668 23.31 36.84 41.04
CA PRO A 668 24.53 36.36 41.66
C PRO A 668 25.62 36.11 40.62
N GLU A 669 26.83 36.58 40.93
CA GLU A 669 28.09 36.53 40.18
C GLU A 669 28.70 35.11 40.06
N ASP A 670 27.90 34.11 39.65
CA ASP A 670 28.43 32.82 39.14
C ASP A 670 28.49 32.84 37.58
N ASP A 671 28.57 34.03 36.98
CA ASP A 671 28.25 34.32 35.59
C ASP A 671 29.51 34.44 34.69
N GLN A 672 30.27 33.35 34.57
CA GLN A 672 31.19 33.20 33.43
C GLN A 672 30.35 32.82 32.20
N GLY A 673 29.94 33.83 31.43
CA GLY A 673 29.17 33.65 30.21
C GLY A 673 30.00 33.02 29.10
N PHE A 674 29.58 31.85 28.60
CA PHE A 674 30.09 31.27 27.35
C PHE A 674 29.55 32.08 26.17
N GLU A 675 30.42 32.69 25.35
CA GLU A 675 29.98 33.19 24.04
C GLU A 675 29.79 32.00 23.09
N GLU A 676 28.58 31.86 22.55
CA GLU A 676 28.26 30.88 21.52
C GLU A 676 28.83 31.37 20.18
N LEU A 677 29.77 30.61 19.61
CA LEU A 677 30.37 30.92 18.31
C LEU A 677 29.49 30.40 17.17
N GLU A 678 29.58 31.04 16.01
CA GLU A 678 28.91 30.57 14.79
C GLU A 678 29.53 29.25 14.30
N SER A 679 28.73 28.19 14.29
CA SER A 679 29.16 26.86 13.85
C SER A 679 29.15 26.75 12.33
N LEU A 680 30.06 25.94 11.78
CA LEU A 680 30.07 25.60 10.36
C LEU A 680 28.71 25.05 9.89
N LEU A 681 28.08 24.22 10.72
CA LEU A 681 26.79 23.62 10.40
C LEU A 681 25.69 24.68 10.24
N ASP A 682 25.56 25.58 11.22
CA ASP A 682 24.52 26.60 11.22
C ASP A 682 24.69 27.55 10.03
N GLU A 683 25.93 27.93 9.69
CA GLU A 683 26.22 28.77 8.53
C GLU A 683 25.88 28.06 7.21
N CYS A 684 26.23 26.77 7.05
CA CYS A 684 25.84 26.03 5.85
C CYS A 684 24.32 25.90 5.68
N VAL A 685 23.58 25.74 6.78
CA VAL A 685 22.11 25.72 6.78
C VAL A 685 21.55 27.11 6.43
N ALA A 686 22.08 28.19 7.03
CA ALA A 686 21.70 29.57 6.72
C ALA A 686 21.96 29.92 5.24
N SER A 687 23.07 29.44 4.71
CA SER A 687 23.46 29.53 3.30
C SER A 687 22.69 28.60 2.34
N ARG A 688 21.70 27.85 2.84
CA ARG A 688 20.81 26.94 2.07
C ARG A 688 21.55 25.83 1.30
N PHE A 689 22.59 25.25 1.91
CA PHE A 689 23.14 24.00 1.38
C PHE A 689 22.02 22.94 1.32
N PRO A 690 22.01 22.04 0.31
CA PRO A 690 21.08 20.92 0.29
C PRO A 690 21.18 20.12 1.60
N GLU A 691 20.05 19.83 2.23
CA GLU A 691 20.01 19.08 3.48
C GLU A 691 19.51 17.65 3.26
N LEU A 692 20.27 16.68 3.75
CA LEU A 692 19.83 15.30 3.91
C LEU A 692 19.71 15.01 5.40
N MET A 693 18.62 14.34 5.81
CA MET A 693 18.38 13.97 7.20
C MET A 693 18.40 12.47 7.36
N LEU A 694 19.23 11.97 8.28
CA LEU A 694 19.20 10.58 8.71
C LEU A 694 17.93 10.33 9.52
N ARG A 695 17.18 9.27 9.15
CA ARG A 695 15.82 9.06 9.67
C ARG A 695 15.70 7.94 10.69
N TRP A 696 16.50 6.88 10.58
CA TRP A 696 16.35 5.71 11.46
C TRP A 696 17.12 5.92 12.77
N HIS A 697 16.47 5.66 13.90
CA HIS A 697 17.10 5.70 15.21
C HIS A 697 17.43 4.29 15.72
N TYR A 698 18.72 4.02 15.95
CA TYR A 698 19.25 2.69 16.30
C TYR A 698 19.74 2.57 17.75
N ARG A 699 19.88 3.69 18.46
CA ARG A 699 20.56 3.74 19.77
C ARG A 699 19.70 3.18 20.89
N SER A 700 18.44 3.59 20.93
CA SER A 700 17.53 3.27 22.03
C SER A 700 17.05 1.82 21.92
N ARG A 701 17.22 1.04 23.00
CA ARG A 701 16.59 -0.27 23.18
C ARG A 701 15.09 -0.19 23.46
N ASP A 702 14.61 1.00 23.82
CA ASP A 702 13.21 1.30 24.04
C ASP A 702 12.88 2.65 23.42
N GLU A 703 11.91 2.68 22.50
CA GLU A 703 11.58 3.89 21.75
C GLU A 703 11.07 5.04 22.63
N ARG A 704 10.62 4.78 23.86
CA ARG A 704 10.22 5.83 24.81
C ARG A 704 11.37 6.78 25.14
N LEU A 705 12.62 6.32 25.04
CA LEU A 705 13.81 7.16 25.28
C LEU A 705 13.96 8.30 24.26
N ILE A 706 13.55 8.09 23.02
CA ILE A 706 13.68 9.07 21.94
C ILE A 706 12.34 9.69 21.52
N ALA A 707 11.21 9.07 21.87
CA ALA A 707 9.86 9.49 21.50
C ALA A 707 9.60 10.97 21.81
N PHE A 708 9.98 11.42 23.01
CA PHE A 708 9.80 12.82 23.42
C PHE A 708 10.56 13.79 22.51
N SER A 709 11.87 13.58 22.32
CA SER A 709 12.69 14.41 21.43
C SER A 709 12.21 14.33 19.99
N ASN A 710 11.80 13.16 19.50
CA ASN A 710 11.29 13.01 18.14
C ASN A 710 10.07 13.90 17.91
N ALA A 711 9.10 13.86 18.82
CA ALA A 711 7.88 14.65 18.73
C ALA A 711 8.14 16.16 18.85
N HIS A 712 8.86 16.60 19.90
CA HIS A 712 8.97 18.02 20.24
C HIS A 712 10.09 18.76 19.50
N ILE A 713 11.10 18.05 18.98
CA ILE A 713 12.33 18.67 18.45
C ILE A 713 12.54 18.33 16.97
N TYR A 714 12.33 17.06 16.60
CA TYR A 714 12.57 16.60 15.22
C TYR A 714 11.29 16.54 14.36
N GLY A 715 10.12 16.85 14.93
CA GLY A 715 8.83 16.94 14.22
C GLY A 715 8.28 15.57 13.78
N GLY A 716 8.55 14.51 14.55
CA GLY A 716 8.10 13.15 14.24
C GLY A 716 8.76 12.51 13.02
N ARG A 717 9.86 13.10 12.52
CA ARG A 717 10.54 12.65 11.29
C ARG A 717 11.45 11.44 11.50
N LEU A 718 11.79 11.09 12.75
CA LEU A 718 12.59 9.91 13.03
C LEU A 718 11.73 8.65 13.06
N GLN A 719 12.26 7.59 12.45
CA GLN A 719 11.72 6.25 12.48
C GLN A 719 12.37 5.48 13.64
N THR A 720 11.53 5.03 14.57
CA THR A 720 11.92 4.22 15.74
C THR A 720 11.33 2.83 15.62
N PHE A 721 11.93 1.88 16.33
CA PHE A 721 11.47 0.49 16.37
C PHE A 721 11.07 0.16 17.82
N PRO A 722 9.88 -0.41 18.05
CA PRO A 722 9.44 -0.78 19.39
C PRO A 722 10.30 -1.91 19.96
N SER A 723 10.44 -1.95 21.29
CA SER A 723 11.00 -3.12 21.98
C SER A 723 9.97 -4.26 22.02
N ALA A 724 10.41 -5.50 22.23
CA ALA A 724 9.51 -6.64 22.42
C ALA A 724 8.85 -6.69 23.81
N PHE A 725 9.04 -5.65 24.62
CA PHE A 725 8.57 -5.56 25.99
C PHE A 725 7.55 -4.43 26.12
N ARG A 726 6.36 -4.77 26.63
CA ARG A 726 5.31 -3.81 27.00
C ARG A 726 5.73 -2.99 28.21
N SER A 727 6.29 -3.68 29.20
CA SER A 727 6.85 -3.07 30.39
C SER A 727 8.13 -3.81 30.77
N HIS A 728 9.14 -3.08 31.23
CA HIS A 728 10.38 -3.67 31.71
C HIS A 728 11.03 -2.73 32.73
N PRO A 729 11.45 -3.23 33.92
CA PRO A 729 11.96 -2.39 35.00
C PRO A 729 13.28 -1.69 34.66
N LEU A 730 14.00 -2.19 33.65
CA LEU A 730 15.28 -1.66 33.19
C LEU A 730 15.24 -1.00 31.81
N LEU A 731 14.05 -0.68 31.28
CA LEU A 731 13.91 -0.02 29.97
C LEU A 731 12.97 1.18 30.02
N GLY A 732 13.23 2.17 29.17
CA GLY A 732 12.38 3.34 28.96
C GLY A 732 12.64 4.49 29.93
N VAL A 733 11.64 5.36 30.11
CA VAL A 733 11.75 6.61 30.89
C VAL A 733 10.82 6.54 32.11
N SER A 734 11.29 7.01 33.26
CA SER A 734 10.51 7.07 34.50
C SER A 734 10.88 8.27 35.38
N LEU A 735 9.93 8.81 36.14
CA LEU A 735 10.14 9.88 37.12
C LEU A 735 10.07 9.39 38.58
N ARG A 736 11.18 9.41 39.30
CA ARG A 736 11.20 9.22 40.76
C ARG A 736 11.01 10.56 41.48
N VAL A 737 9.79 10.76 42.00
CA VAL A 737 9.48 11.91 42.84
C VAL A 737 10.10 11.71 44.22
N VAL A 738 11.02 12.59 44.58
CA VAL A 738 11.74 12.60 45.86
C VAL A 738 11.09 13.63 46.79
N GLN A 739 10.99 13.32 48.07
CA GLN A 739 10.62 14.32 49.08
C GLN A 739 11.89 15.02 49.55
N GLY A 740 11.96 16.34 49.40
CA GLY A 740 13.15 17.12 49.77
C GLY A 740 12.99 18.60 49.46
N THR A 741 13.92 19.40 49.97
CA THR A 741 13.95 20.85 49.77
C THR A 741 15.22 21.28 49.05
N TYR A 742 15.11 22.33 48.26
CA TYR A 742 16.23 22.98 47.60
C TYR A 742 16.81 24.08 48.49
N ASP A 743 18.07 23.95 48.88
CA ASP A 743 18.76 24.96 49.67
C ASP A 743 19.32 26.05 48.75
N ARG A 744 18.47 27.04 48.46
CA ARG A 744 18.80 28.14 47.56
C ARG A 744 19.93 29.05 48.08
N SER A 745 20.07 29.20 49.40
CA SER A 745 20.82 30.30 49.99
C SER A 745 22.24 29.91 50.41
N LYS A 746 22.48 28.65 50.78
CA LYS A 746 23.83 28.22 51.21
C LYS A 746 24.49 27.34 50.16
N THR A 747 23.94 26.15 49.94
CA THR A 747 24.61 25.13 49.11
C THR A 747 24.21 25.20 47.63
N ARG A 748 23.03 25.74 47.31
CA ARG A 748 22.44 25.71 45.96
C ARG A 748 22.29 24.29 45.43
N THR A 749 21.93 23.37 46.33
CA THR A 749 21.77 21.94 46.05
C THR A 749 20.47 21.39 46.62
N ASN A 750 20.11 20.19 46.16
CA ASN A 750 19.06 19.38 46.73
C ASN A 750 19.66 18.05 47.19
N ARG A 751 19.97 17.98 48.49
CA ARG A 751 20.64 16.85 49.11
C ARG A 751 19.80 15.58 49.08
N ASN A 752 18.50 15.66 49.36
CA ASN A 752 17.63 14.49 49.34
C ASN A 752 17.57 13.85 47.94
N GLU A 753 17.55 14.68 46.90
CA GLU A 753 17.57 14.20 45.52
C GLU A 753 18.93 13.56 45.16
N ALA A 754 20.04 14.17 45.57
CA ALA A 754 21.38 13.62 45.36
C ALA A 754 21.56 12.26 46.08
N GLU A 755 21.10 12.16 47.33
CA GLU A 755 21.12 10.91 48.11
C GLU A 755 20.27 9.82 47.45
N ALA A 756 19.10 10.17 46.88
CA ALA A 756 18.26 9.22 46.15
C ALA A 756 18.93 8.70 44.86
N VAL A 757 19.67 9.55 44.14
CA VAL A 757 20.47 9.14 42.98
C VAL A 757 21.58 8.17 43.39
N VAL A 758 22.35 8.52 44.43
CA VAL A 758 23.45 7.66 44.92
C VAL A 758 22.93 6.34 45.50
N ALA A 759 21.75 6.34 46.12
CA ALA A 759 21.09 5.12 46.56
C ALA A 759 20.73 4.18 45.39
N GLU A 760 20.29 4.73 44.25
CA GLU A 760 20.05 3.93 43.04
C GLU A 760 21.36 3.40 42.46
N LEU A 761 22.42 4.21 42.39
CA LEU A 761 23.74 3.74 41.97
C LEU A 761 24.22 2.58 42.86
N ALA A 762 24.10 2.73 44.19
CA ALA A 762 24.47 1.70 45.14
C ALA A 762 23.67 0.41 44.92
N SER A 763 22.35 0.51 44.71
CA SER A 763 21.49 -0.64 44.42
C SER A 763 21.94 -1.41 43.17
N ARG A 764 22.23 -0.69 42.08
CA ARG A 764 22.68 -1.28 40.81
C ARG A 764 24.06 -1.93 40.92
N LEU A 765 24.99 -1.27 41.62
CA LEU A 765 26.37 -1.74 41.77
C LEU A 765 26.47 -2.94 42.72
N ARG A 766 25.60 -3.02 43.74
CA ARG A 766 25.54 -4.17 44.65
C ARG A 766 24.86 -5.40 44.06
N SER A 767 23.95 -5.22 43.10
CA SER A 767 23.15 -6.31 42.55
C SER A 767 23.98 -7.22 41.63
N PRO A 768 24.30 -8.47 42.01
CA PRO A 768 25.02 -9.40 41.14
C PRO A 768 24.19 -9.82 39.91
N ASP A 769 22.86 -9.76 40.02
CA ASP A 769 21.91 -10.16 38.97
C ASP A 769 21.65 -9.06 37.93
N ALA A 770 22.21 -7.87 38.12
CA ALA A 770 22.11 -6.78 37.13
C ALA A 770 22.85 -7.16 35.84
N VAL A 771 22.15 -7.13 34.72
CA VAL A 771 22.71 -7.40 33.38
C VAL A 771 23.93 -6.50 33.13
N PRO A 772 25.06 -7.02 32.63
CA PRO A 772 26.29 -6.23 32.42
C PRO A 772 26.08 -4.95 31.61
N ALA A 773 25.19 -4.99 30.61
CA ALA A 773 24.82 -3.82 29.82
C ALA A 773 24.27 -2.67 30.70
N ASN A 774 23.46 -2.99 31.71
CA ASN A 774 22.86 -2.00 32.60
C ASN A 774 23.85 -1.46 33.65
N ARG A 775 25.06 -2.03 33.77
CA ARG A 775 26.13 -1.51 34.63
C ARG A 775 26.92 -0.36 33.98
N SER A 776 26.59 -0.01 32.74
CA SER A 776 26.99 1.27 32.12
C SER A 776 26.09 2.38 32.68
N LEU A 777 26.59 3.09 33.70
CA LEU A 777 25.83 4.05 34.51
C LEU A 777 26.32 5.49 34.31
N GLY A 778 25.39 6.45 34.28
CA GLY A 778 25.70 7.86 34.24
C GLY A 778 24.70 8.74 34.97
N VAL A 779 25.18 9.86 35.53
CA VAL A 779 24.37 10.89 36.18
C VAL A 779 24.55 12.22 35.47
N VAL A 780 23.44 12.88 35.17
CA VAL A 780 23.41 14.27 34.67
C VAL A 780 22.76 15.17 35.71
N ALA A 781 23.53 16.10 36.26
CA ALA A 781 23.02 17.14 37.15
C ALA A 781 22.73 18.43 36.38
N PHE A 782 21.68 19.17 36.75
CA PHE A 782 21.32 20.41 36.04
C PHE A 782 22.17 21.61 36.45
N SER A 783 22.95 21.49 37.54
CA SER A 783 23.88 22.52 38.00
C SER A 783 25.23 21.90 38.41
N ILE A 784 26.29 22.71 38.38
CA ILE A 784 27.63 22.29 38.83
C ILE A 784 27.63 21.97 40.33
N ALA A 785 26.94 22.80 41.15
CA ALA A 785 26.83 22.55 42.59
C ALA A 785 26.17 21.19 42.90
N GLN A 786 25.11 20.83 42.17
CA GLN A 786 24.46 19.54 42.31
C GLN A 786 25.34 18.38 41.79
N GLN A 787 26.09 18.59 40.70
CA GLN A 787 27.07 17.61 40.19
C GLN A 787 28.11 17.29 41.28
N ASN A 788 28.71 18.31 41.88
CA ASN A 788 29.74 18.16 42.91
C ASN A 788 29.18 17.41 44.12
N LEU A 789 27.97 17.75 44.59
CA LEU A 789 27.34 17.03 45.70
C LEU A 789 27.11 15.55 45.38
N VAL A 790 26.62 15.22 44.17
CA VAL A 790 26.43 13.81 43.78
C VAL A 790 27.78 13.09 43.70
N GLN A 791 28.82 13.75 43.18
CA GLN A 791 30.18 13.20 43.13
C GLN A 791 30.71 12.91 44.54
N ASP A 792 30.64 13.87 45.47
CA ASP A 792 31.10 13.72 46.85
C ASP A 792 30.40 12.56 47.56
N LEU A 793 29.07 12.43 47.39
CA LEU A 793 28.29 11.34 47.97
C LEU A 793 28.62 9.99 47.34
N PHE A 794 28.93 9.95 46.04
CA PHE A 794 29.34 8.74 45.35
C PHE A 794 30.75 8.29 45.75
N ASP A 795 31.68 9.23 45.93
CA ASP A 795 33.03 8.94 46.41
C ASP A 795 32.97 8.40 47.85
N ALA A 796 32.16 9.02 48.72
CA ALA A 796 31.91 8.52 50.07
C ALA A 796 31.28 7.10 50.08
N LEU A 797 30.43 6.76 49.10
CA LEU A 797 29.89 5.41 48.92
C LEU A 797 30.99 4.41 48.55
N ILE A 798 31.90 4.77 47.62
CA ILE A 798 33.03 3.92 47.22
C ILE A 798 33.98 3.70 48.41
N ASP A 799 34.23 4.74 49.21
CA ASP A 799 35.10 4.65 50.39
C ASP A 799 34.45 3.86 51.54
N GLY A 800 33.13 3.90 51.66
CA GLY A 800 32.37 3.21 52.71
C GLY A 800 31.97 1.77 52.39
N ASP A 801 31.97 1.34 51.13
CA ASP A 801 31.44 0.04 50.69
C ASP A 801 32.42 -0.71 49.77
N GLU A 802 33.12 -1.70 50.31
CA GLU A 802 34.11 -2.52 49.59
C GLU A 802 33.50 -3.26 48.39
N SER A 803 32.23 -3.70 48.49
CA SER A 803 31.57 -4.43 47.41
C SER A 803 31.32 -3.53 46.19
N VAL A 804 30.94 -2.28 46.44
CA VAL A 804 30.74 -1.26 45.41
C VAL A 804 32.08 -0.88 44.79
N ARG A 805 33.10 -0.65 45.60
CA ARG A 805 34.46 -0.33 45.14
C ARG A 805 35.03 -1.40 44.20
N ALA A 806 34.94 -2.66 44.60
CA ALA A 806 35.40 -3.79 43.79
C ALA A 806 34.66 -3.85 42.44
N THR A 807 33.34 -3.58 42.45
CA THR A 807 32.53 -3.55 41.23
C THR A 807 32.93 -2.39 40.31
N VAL A 808 33.08 -1.17 40.85
CA VAL A 808 33.43 0.03 40.09
C VAL A 808 34.78 -0.12 39.38
N LEU A 809 35.79 -0.69 40.05
CA LEU A 809 37.12 -0.93 39.46
C LEU A 809 37.10 -1.93 38.30
N GLN A 810 36.09 -2.79 38.22
CA GLN A 810 35.93 -3.80 37.18
C GLN A 810 34.98 -3.36 36.07
N LEU A 811 34.37 -2.17 36.16
CA LEU A 811 33.45 -1.69 35.13
C LEU A 811 34.22 -1.43 33.83
N PRO A 812 33.72 -1.91 32.68
CA PRO A 812 34.33 -1.62 31.38
C PRO A 812 34.20 -0.14 31.00
N GLU A 813 33.14 0.51 31.47
CA GLU A 813 32.89 1.94 31.32
C GLU A 813 32.75 2.56 32.72
N PRO A 814 33.55 3.57 33.10
CA PRO A 814 33.43 4.19 34.41
C PRO A 814 32.09 4.90 34.56
N VAL A 815 31.60 4.99 35.80
CA VAL A 815 30.42 5.80 36.13
C VAL A 815 30.72 7.26 35.80
N LEU A 816 29.88 7.89 34.98
CA LEU A 816 30.02 9.32 34.68
C LEU A 816 29.10 10.13 35.59
N ILE A 817 29.58 11.26 36.10
CA ILE A 817 28.79 12.26 36.82
C ILE A 817 29.15 13.62 36.22
N LYS A 818 28.22 14.21 35.46
CA LYS A 818 28.48 15.45 34.70
C LYS A 818 27.29 16.39 34.75
N ASN A 819 27.50 17.66 34.41
CA ASN A 819 26.44 18.65 34.23
C ASN A 819 25.93 18.69 32.78
N LEU A 820 24.84 19.43 32.55
CA LEU A 820 24.21 19.58 31.23
C LEU A 820 25.14 20.07 30.11
N GLU A 821 26.17 20.86 30.42
CA GLU A 821 27.11 21.41 29.43
C GLU A 821 28.23 20.43 29.09
N ALA A 822 28.62 19.59 30.05
CA ALA A 822 29.75 18.66 29.90
C ALA A 822 29.37 17.26 29.37
N VAL A 823 28.08 16.90 29.33
CA VAL A 823 27.60 15.55 28.97
C VAL A 823 27.66 15.23 27.46
N GLN A 824 28.01 16.20 26.62
CA GLN A 824 27.98 16.01 25.18
C GLN A 824 29.01 14.98 24.69
N GLY A 825 28.52 14.01 23.92
CA GLY A 825 29.34 12.93 23.36
C GLY A 825 29.41 11.69 24.26
N ASP A 826 29.02 11.80 25.53
CA ASP A 826 28.91 10.65 26.41
C ASP A 826 27.58 9.91 26.18
N GLU A 827 27.58 8.62 26.50
CA GLU A 827 26.37 7.79 26.52
C GLU A 827 26.54 6.67 27.54
N ARG A 828 25.44 6.23 28.13
CA ARG A 828 25.40 5.09 29.04
C ARG A 828 24.15 4.28 28.80
N ALA A 829 24.15 3.02 29.22
CA ALA A 829 22.93 2.22 29.18
C ALA A 829 21.84 2.84 30.05
N THR A 830 22.21 3.23 31.27
CA THR A 830 21.32 3.88 32.23
C THR A 830 21.80 5.30 32.52
N MET A 831 20.95 6.29 32.25
CA MET A 831 21.18 7.68 32.65
C MET A 831 20.22 8.07 33.77
N MET A 832 20.76 8.71 34.80
CA MET A 832 20.01 9.24 35.93
C MET A 832 20.08 10.76 35.90
N PHE A 833 18.94 11.43 35.98
CA PHE A 833 18.89 12.89 36.01
C PHE A 833 18.68 13.36 37.43
N SER A 834 19.51 14.29 37.87
CA SER A 834 19.26 15.09 39.06
C SER A 834 18.91 16.52 38.62
N ILE A 835 17.63 16.87 38.73
CA ILE A 835 17.15 18.22 38.46
C ILE A 835 17.76 19.21 39.46
N GLY A 836 17.89 18.82 40.73
CA GLY A 836 18.58 19.59 41.77
C GLY A 836 17.86 20.88 42.21
N TYR A 837 16.93 21.41 41.40
CA TYR A 837 16.09 22.57 41.70
C TYR A 837 14.73 22.13 42.25
N GLY A 838 14.21 22.87 43.22
CA GLY A 838 12.92 22.57 43.83
C GLY A 838 12.42 23.65 44.77
N ARG A 839 11.41 23.32 45.57
CA ARG A 839 10.85 24.20 46.59
C ARG A 839 11.86 24.39 47.72
N ASP A 840 12.02 25.63 48.18
CA ASP A 840 12.82 25.92 49.38
C ASP A 840 12.10 25.51 50.67
N THR A 841 12.72 25.76 51.83
CA THR A 841 12.14 25.47 53.15
C THR A 841 10.86 26.25 53.43
N GLU A 842 10.59 27.34 52.70
CA GLU A 842 9.36 28.13 52.77
C GLU A 842 8.28 27.62 51.78
N GLY A 843 8.57 26.57 51.01
CA GLY A 843 7.67 25.97 50.02
C GLY A 843 7.63 26.71 48.68
N LYS A 844 8.47 27.73 48.48
CA LYS A 844 8.49 28.58 47.29
C LYS A 844 9.37 27.95 46.20
N LEU A 845 8.82 27.86 44.99
CA LEU A 845 9.57 27.43 43.80
C LEU A 845 10.01 28.64 42.99
N ALA A 846 11.32 28.78 42.77
CA ALA A 846 11.87 29.80 41.91
C ALA A 846 11.90 29.32 40.45
N MET A 847 11.42 30.14 39.52
CA MET A 847 11.44 29.82 38.07
C MET A 847 12.81 30.09 37.41
N ASN A 848 13.89 29.88 38.15
CA ASN A 848 15.27 30.03 37.66
C ASN A 848 16.02 28.71 37.88
N PHE A 849 16.14 27.94 36.80
CA PHE A 849 16.78 26.63 36.68
C PHE A 849 18.16 26.74 35.99
N GLY A 850 18.83 27.89 36.15
CA GLY A 850 20.19 28.11 35.67
C GLY A 850 20.31 27.98 34.14
N PRO A 851 21.17 27.07 33.61
CA PRO A 851 21.39 26.92 32.17
C PRO A 851 20.11 26.69 31.34
N MET A 852 19.06 26.14 31.95
CA MET A 852 17.78 25.88 31.29
C MET A 852 16.97 27.15 30.97
N ASN A 853 17.21 28.26 31.67
CA ASN A 853 16.55 29.55 31.40
C ASN A 853 17.24 30.37 30.31
N ARG A 854 18.48 30.04 29.95
CA ARG A 854 19.28 30.75 28.93
C ARG A 854 18.82 30.38 27.51
N ALA A 855 19.27 31.16 26.52
CA ALA A 855 19.13 30.80 25.11
C ALA A 855 19.77 29.42 24.85
N GLY A 856 19.13 28.59 24.04
CA GLY A 856 19.59 27.22 23.78
C GLY A 856 19.39 26.25 24.95
N GLY A 857 18.66 26.61 26.02
CA GLY A 857 18.32 25.71 27.11
C GLY A 857 17.59 24.43 26.64
N GLU A 858 16.77 24.53 25.60
CA GLU A 858 16.12 23.38 24.96
C GLU A 858 17.13 22.44 24.27
N ARG A 859 18.24 22.96 23.73
CA ARG A 859 19.32 22.16 23.12
C ARG A 859 20.09 21.39 24.21
N ARG A 860 20.35 22.01 25.36
CA ARG A 860 20.98 21.37 26.54
C ARG A 860 20.15 20.18 27.02
N LEU A 861 18.84 20.38 27.18
CA LEU A 861 17.93 19.30 27.59
C LEU A 861 17.86 18.19 26.54
N ASN A 862 17.74 18.53 25.25
CA ASN A 862 17.74 17.54 24.16
C ASN A 862 19.01 16.69 24.15
N VAL A 863 20.16 17.33 24.29
CA VAL A 863 21.44 16.65 24.40
C VAL A 863 21.41 15.68 25.57
N ALA A 864 20.97 16.10 26.75
CA ALA A 864 20.95 15.25 27.92
C ALA A 864 20.00 14.05 27.78
N ILE A 865 18.74 14.27 27.36
CA ILE A 865 17.72 13.20 27.32
C ILE A 865 18.00 12.15 26.24
N THR A 866 18.88 12.44 25.28
CA THR A 866 19.24 11.48 24.22
C THR A 866 20.51 10.67 24.53
N ARG A 867 21.03 10.73 25.76
CA ARG A 867 22.25 10.00 26.19
C ARG A 867 22.01 8.57 26.68
N ALA A 868 20.77 8.23 27.05
CA ALA A 868 20.41 6.90 27.51
C ALA A 868 20.27 5.92 26.33
N ARG A 869 20.81 4.70 26.46
CA ARG A 869 20.59 3.62 25.50
C ARG A 869 19.47 2.67 25.90
N GLU A 870 19.26 2.46 27.20
CA GLU A 870 18.32 1.47 27.72
C GLU A 870 17.31 2.10 28.68
N GLN A 871 17.79 2.88 29.66
CA GLN A 871 16.96 3.42 30.72
C GLN A 871 17.28 4.87 31.04
N MET A 872 16.24 5.64 31.34
CA MET A 872 16.34 6.96 31.93
C MET A 872 15.50 7.05 33.21
N ILE A 873 16.14 7.51 34.29
CA ILE A 873 15.49 7.72 35.58
C ILE A 873 15.65 9.19 35.95
N VAL A 874 14.55 9.93 36.00
CA VAL A 874 14.54 11.32 36.42
C VAL A 874 14.27 11.38 37.91
N PHE A 875 15.14 12.01 38.68
CA PHE A 875 14.94 12.31 40.09
C PHE A 875 14.57 13.78 40.23
N SER A 876 13.46 14.05 40.90
CA SER A 876 13.00 15.42 41.10
C SER A 876 12.16 15.56 42.36
N THR A 877 12.27 16.70 43.03
CA THR A 877 11.34 17.12 44.09
C THR A 877 10.15 17.95 43.57
N ILE A 878 10.08 18.18 42.26
CA ILE A 878 8.98 18.91 41.59
C ILE A 878 8.33 18.05 40.52
N ARG A 879 7.07 18.33 40.22
CA ARG A 879 6.26 17.70 39.17
C ARG A 879 6.03 18.65 38.01
N ALA A 880 5.57 18.13 36.88
CA ALA A 880 5.24 18.96 35.71
C ALA A 880 4.24 20.09 36.06
N GLY A 881 3.22 19.77 36.87
CA GLY A 881 2.22 20.74 37.31
C GLY A 881 2.74 21.86 38.23
N ASP A 882 3.95 21.72 38.79
CA ASP A 882 4.57 22.76 39.61
C ASP A 882 5.22 23.88 38.78
N LEU A 883 5.48 23.65 37.49
CA LEU A 883 6.17 24.57 36.59
C LEU A 883 5.19 25.56 35.94
N ASP A 884 5.14 26.78 36.48
CA ASP A 884 4.27 27.86 36.02
C ASP A 884 4.85 28.61 34.81
N LEU A 885 4.36 28.28 33.61
CA LEU A 885 4.79 28.93 32.36
C LEU A 885 4.41 30.42 32.26
N GLY A 886 3.46 30.91 33.07
CA GLY A 886 3.14 32.34 33.13
C GLY A 886 4.28 33.16 33.74
N LYS A 887 5.18 32.51 34.50
CA LYS A 887 6.29 33.15 35.21
C LYS A 887 7.65 33.00 34.51
N SER A 888 7.76 32.14 33.49
CA SER A 888 8.97 32.02 32.66
C SER A 888 8.63 31.60 31.24
N GLY A 889 8.98 32.46 30.28
CA GLY A 889 8.79 32.22 28.85
C GLY A 889 9.97 31.53 28.15
N ALA A 890 10.94 31.00 28.89
CA ALA A 890 12.11 30.34 28.30
C ALA A 890 11.71 29.01 27.63
N ALA A 891 12.23 28.76 26.42
CA ALA A 891 11.92 27.54 25.66
C ALA A 891 12.38 26.27 26.40
N GLY A 892 13.54 26.31 27.06
CA GLY A 892 14.04 25.21 27.88
C GLY A 892 13.11 24.83 29.04
N ILE A 893 12.47 25.80 29.70
CA ILE A 893 11.55 25.54 30.83
C ILE A 893 10.24 24.92 30.34
N ARG A 894 9.72 25.38 29.19
CA ARG A 894 8.57 24.72 28.55
C ARG A 894 8.87 23.26 28.23
N LEU A 895 10.00 23.01 27.59
CA LEU A 895 10.41 21.66 27.22
C LEU A 895 10.64 20.76 28.44
N LEU A 896 11.22 21.29 29.53
CA LEU A 896 11.40 20.56 30.79
C LEU A 896 10.06 20.16 31.40
N ARG A 897 9.08 21.06 31.45
CA ARG A 897 7.74 20.75 31.94
C ARG A 897 7.11 19.60 31.15
N ASP A 898 7.11 19.72 29.83
CA ASP A 898 6.52 18.72 28.94
C ASP A 898 7.26 17.37 29.08
N PHE A 899 8.58 17.40 29.30
CA PHE A 899 9.38 16.20 29.55
C PHE A 899 9.05 15.53 30.89
N LEU A 900 8.83 16.31 31.96
CA LEU A 900 8.40 15.75 33.24
C LEU A 900 7.02 15.13 33.15
N GLU A 901 6.09 15.75 32.44
CA GLU A 901 4.76 15.19 32.20
C GLU A 901 4.85 13.85 31.45
N PHE A 902 5.71 13.78 30.44
CA PHE A 902 6.01 12.53 29.73
C PHE A 902 6.63 11.46 30.64
N ALA A 903 7.61 11.82 31.49
CA ALA A 903 8.26 10.90 32.41
C ALA A 903 7.32 10.41 33.55
N GLU A 904 6.33 11.22 33.95
CA GLU A 904 5.25 10.84 34.88
C GLU A 904 4.35 9.77 34.24
N CYS A 905 3.93 9.98 32.99
CA CYS A 905 3.07 9.03 32.26
C CYS A 905 3.76 7.66 32.03
N GLY A 906 5.09 7.65 31.88
CA GLY A 906 5.89 6.44 31.67
C GLY A 906 5.81 5.41 32.81
N GLN A 907 5.34 5.80 34.00
CA GLN A 907 5.11 4.89 35.14
C GLN A 907 3.76 4.17 35.09
N THR A 908 2.75 4.76 34.46
CA THR A 908 1.41 4.19 34.36
C THR A 908 1.26 3.36 33.09
N ALA A 909 2.03 2.27 32.98
CA ALA A 909 1.90 1.30 31.88
C ALA A 909 0.55 0.53 31.88
N ALA A 910 -0.32 0.80 32.86
CA ALA A 910 -1.70 0.34 32.89
C ALA A 910 -2.66 1.56 32.97
N ALA A 911 -3.39 1.80 31.88
CA ALA A 911 -4.67 2.53 31.83
C ALA A 911 -4.71 4.07 31.63
N LYS A 912 -3.62 4.79 31.36
CA LYS A 912 -3.72 6.14 30.77
C LYS A 912 -2.98 6.20 29.44
N ALA A 913 -3.70 6.60 28.38
CA ALA A 913 -3.13 6.86 27.07
C ALA A 913 -1.99 7.88 27.23
N ASP A 914 -0.81 7.55 26.73
CA ASP A 914 0.31 8.48 26.69
C ASP A 914 -0.13 9.72 25.89
N PRO A 915 0.15 10.95 26.37
CA PRO A 915 -0.14 12.18 25.61
C PRO A 915 0.46 12.15 24.19
N LEU A 916 1.60 11.46 24.00
CA LEU A 916 2.20 11.25 22.69
C LEU A 916 1.52 10.15 21.86
N ASP A 917 0.84 9.18 22.50
CA ASP A 917 -0.01 8.21 21.79
C ASP A 917 -1.26 8.90 21.21
N ALA A 918 -1.80 9.91 21.90
CA ALA A 918 -2.91 10.74 21.40
C ALA A 918 -2.52 11.58 20.17
N ALA A 919 -1.31 12.15 20.14
CA ALA A 919 -0.79 12.83 18.94
C ALA A 919 -0.44 11.84 17.81
N SER A 920 -0.06 10.62 18.18
CA SER A 920 0.23 9.50 17.27
C SER A 920 -1.01 8.82 16.67
N GLN A 921 -2.23 9.22 17.05
CA GLN A 921 -3.49 8.83 16.41
C GLN A 921 -3.59 9.26 14.93
N HIS A 922 -2.55 9.92 14.39
CA HIS A 922 -2.37 10.13 12.95
C HIS A 922 -1.88 8.89 12.21
N ALA A 923 -1.40 7.83 12.90
CA ALA A 923 -1.41 6.49 12.34
C ALA A 923 -2.88 6.04 12.39
N GLY A 924 -3.57 6.10 11.25
CA GLY A 924 -4.99 5.78 11.16
C GLY A 924 -5.34 4.43 11.81
N ASN A 925 -6.61 4.26 12.18
CA ASN A 925 -7.10 3.00 12.74
C ASN A 925 -6.60 1.78 11.95
N PRO A 926 -6.32 0.65 12.62
CA PRO A 926 -6.02 -0.61 11.94
C PRO A 926 -7.01 -0.85 10.82
N ASP A 927 -6.48 -1.23 9.66
CA ASP A 927 -7.34 -1.50 8.52
C ASP A 927 -8.12 -2.81 8.75
N ALA A 928 -9.13 -3.05 7.92
CA ALA A 928 -10.00 -4.20 8.14
C ALA A 928 -9.31 -5.55 7.89
N LEU A 929 -8.18 -5.61 7.17
CA LEU A 929 -7.39 -6.83 7.04
C LEU A 929 -6.67 -7.13 8.35
N GLU A 930 -5.97 -6.14 8.91
CA GLU A 930 -5.34 -6.23 10.23
C GLU A 930 -6.35 -6.67 11.30
N GLU A 931 -7.53 -6.05 11.30
CA GLU A 931 -8.59 -6.35 12.25
C GLU A 931 -9.19 -7.76 12.06
N SER A 932 -9.23 -8.26 10.84
CA SER A 932 -9.76 -9.60 10.55
C SER A 932 -8.78 -10.70 10.97
N ILE A 933 -7.48 -10.48 10.76
CA ILE A 933 -6.43 -11.38 11.26
C ILE A 933 -6.43 -11.38 12.79
N ALA A 934 -6.48 -10.20 13.41
CA ALA A 934 -6.50 -10.07 14.87
C ALA A 934 -7.72 -10.78 15.49
N ARG A 935 -8.92 -10.54 14.95
CA ARG A 935 -10.15 -11.23 15.39
C ARG A 935 -10.06 -12.74 15.25
N ALA A 936 -9.48 -13.25 14.16
CA ALA A 936 -9.33 -14.68 13.96
C ALA A 936 -8.38 -15.33 15.00
N LEU A 937 -7.31 -14.62 15.39
CA LEU A 937 -6.40 -15.05 16.45
C LEU A 937 -7.04 -14.94 17.84
N GLU A 938 -7.81 -13.88 18.11
CA GLU A 938 -8.54 -13.67 19.36
C GLU A 938 -9.61 -14.76 19.57
N GLN A 939 -10.29 -15.19 18.51
CA GLN A 939 -11.21 -16.34 18.54
C GLN A 939 -10.52 -17.66 18.89
N ARG A 940 -9.20 -17.77 18.63
CA ARG A 940 -8.35 -18.90 19.04
C ARG A 940 -7.78 -18.73 20.47
N GLY A 941 -8.11 -17.64 21.17
CA GLY A 941 -7.70 -17.39 22.55
C GLY A 941 -6.35 -16.69 22.71
N TRP A 942 -5.86 -15.99 21.67
CA TRP A 942 -4.72 -15.08 21.78
C TRP A 942 -5.13 -13.68 22.18
N THR A 943 -4.25 -12.96 22.88
CA THR A 943 -4.39 -11.51 23.07
C THR A 943 -3.49 -10.81 22.07
N VAL A 944 -4.06 -9.96 21.22
CA VAL A 944 -3.37 -9.33 20.11
C VAL A 944 -3.38 -7.80 20.28
N ASP A 945 -2.20 -7.21 20.38
CA ASP A 945 -2.04 -5.76 20.31
C ASP A 945 -1.83 -5.35 18.85
N ARG A 946 -2.44 -4.24 18.44
CA ARG A 946 -2.36 -3.69 17.08
C ARG A 946 -1.42 -2.49 17.06
N HIS A 947 -0.74 -2.26 15.94
CA HIS A 947 0.01 -1.02 15.67
C HIS A 947 1.05 -0.68 16.76
N VAL A 948 1.77 -1.69 17.24
CA VAL A 948 2.78 -1.54 18.29
C VAL A 948 3.95 -0.70 17.76
N GLY A 949 4.23 0.43 18.42
CA GLY A 949 5.25 1.40 18.02
C GLY A 949 4.85 2.85 18.36
N ARG A 950 5.80 3.79 18.29
CA ARG A 950 5.57 5.23 18.53
C ARG A 950 6.02 6.13 17.37
N SER A 951 6.52 5.55 16.28
CA SER A 951 6.87 6.29 15.06
C SER A 951 5.95 5.93 13.88
N ASN A 952 6.31 6.40 12.69
CA ASN A 952 5.66 6.02 11.43
C ASN A 952 5.81 4.54 11.10
N TYR A 953 6.80 3.86 11.67
CA TYR A 953 6.90 2.41 11.60
C TYR A 953 6.27 1.79 12.84
N ARG A 954 5.43 0.79 12.60
CA ARG A 954 4.72 0.02 13.62
C ARG A 954 4.68 -1.44 13.20
N ILE A 955 4.70 -2.33 14.18
CA ILE A 955 4.39 -3.74 13.96
C ILE A 955 2.86 -3.83 13.85
N SER A 956 2.37 -4.39 12.74
CA SER A 956 0.93 -4.47 12.46
C SER A 956 0.18 -5.15 13.59
N LEU A 957 0.60 -6.37 13.98
CA LEU A 957 -0.01 -7.13 15.08
C LEU A 957 1.08 -7.73 15.97
N ALA A 958 0.87 -7.79 17.28
CA ALA A 958 1.77 -8.41 18.23
C ALA A 958 1.01 -9.32 19.20
N LEU A 959 1.42 -10.59 19.28
CA LEU A 959 0.81 -11.58 20.15
C LEU A 959 1.45 -11.49 21.54
N ARG A 960 0.62 -11.36 22.57
CA ARG A 960 1.09 -11.37 23.97
C ARG A 960 1.51 -12.76 24.38
N ASP A 961 2.61 -12.83 25.11
CA ASP A 961 3.06 -14.06 25.74
C ASP A 961 2.09 -14.43 26.88
N LYS A 962 1.60 -15.68 26.87
CA LYS A 962 0.66 -16.19 27.87
C LYS A 962 1.30 -16.39 29.25
N ALA A 963 2.60 -16.72 29.29
CA ALA A 963 3.36 -16.90 30.52
C ALA A 963 3.92 -15.57 31.06
N HIS A 964 4.22 -14.63 30.15
CA HIS A 964 4.81 -13.33 30.49
C HIS A 964 4.05 -12.15 29.85
N PRO A 965 2.92 -11.69 30.45
CA PRO A 965 2.05 -10.67 29.84
C PRO A 965 2.70 -9.30 29.55
N ASP A 966 3.87 -9.04 30.13
CA ASP A 966 4.70 -7.85 29.89
C ASP A 966 5.56 -7.94 28.62
N ARG A 967 5.48 -9.06 27.89
CA ARG A 967 6.24 -9.33 26.66
C ARG A 967 5.32 -9.75 25.51
N TRP A 968 5.71 -9.40 24.29
CA TRP A 968 5.16 -10.01 23.08
C TRP A 968 6.01 -11.19 22.63
N CYS A 969 5.39 -12.34 22.37
CA CYS A 969 6.10 -13.54 21.92
C CYS A 969 6.34 -13.56 20.40
N LEU A 970 5.54 -12.82 19.64
CA LEU A 970 5.62 -12.76 18.18
C LEU A 970 5.06 -11.43 17.65
N GLY A 971 5.82 -10.77 16.79
CA GLY A 971 5.34 -9.67 15.94
C GLY A 971 4.98 -10.16 14.55
N VAL A 972 3.81 -9.80 14.04
CA VAL A 972 3.35 -10.10 12.68
C VAL A 972 3.42 -8.82 11.86
N GLU A 973 4.27 -8.82 10.84
CA GLU A 973 4.35 -7.75 9.85
C GLU A 973 3.49 -8.10 8.63
N LEU A 974 2.65 -7.16 8.19
CA LEU A 974 1.88 -7.27 6.95
C LEU A 974 2.56 -6.51 5.82
N ASP A 975 2.25 -6.87 4.57
CA ASP A 975 2.69 -6.17 3.35
C ASP A 975 1.94 -4.84 3.10
N GLY A 976 1.54 -4.15 4.18
CA GLY A 976 0.82 -2.88 4.17
C GLY A 976 1.71 -1.64 4.26
N PRO A 977 1.12 -0.48 4.62
CA PRO A 977 1.82 0.81 4.64
C PRO A 977 3.09 0.83 5.50
N PHE A 978 3.08 0.18 6.66
CA PHE A 978 4.25 0.12 7.55
C PHE A 978 5.41 -0.65 6.92
N TRP A 979 5.12 -1.75 6.22
CA TRP A 979 6.17 -2.49 5.52
C TRP A 979 6.71 -1.71 4.32
N HIS A 980 5.81 -1.12 3.51
CA HIS A 980 6.14 -0.30 2.35
C HIS A 980 6.94 0.96 2.66
N SER A 981 6.95 1.42 3.91
CA SER A 981 7.70 2.61 4.36
C SER A 981 9.23 2.47 4.21
N GLY A 982 9.75 1.24 4.10
CA GLY A 982 11.17 1.00 3.83
C GLY A 982 11.53 1.43 2.41
N ALA A 983 12.53 2.31 2.27
CA ALA A 983 12.84 2.98 1.01
C ALA A 983 13.68 2.12 0.04
N THR A 984 14.24 1.02 0.55
CA THR A 984 15.03 0.06 -0.21
C THR A 984 14.65 -1.37 0.14
N VAL A 985 15.01 -2.34 -0.72
CA VAL A 985 14.88 -3.77 -0.42
C VAL A 985 15.69 -4.15 0.83
N ALA A 986 16.90 -3.59 0.99
CA ALA A 986 17.74 -3.85 2.15
C ALA A 986 17.09 -3.38 3.47
N ASP A 987 16.37 -2.24 3.45
CA ASP A 987 15.64 -1.74 4.62
C ASP A 987 14.62 -2.78 5.11
N ARG A 988 13.83 -3.34 4.19
CA ARG A 988 12.70 -4.23 4.49
C ARG A 988 13.13 -5.66 4.78
N GLU A 989 14.14 -6.16 4.07
CA GLU A 989 14.52 -7.58 4.11
C GLU A 989 15.72 -7.88 5.02
N ILE A 990 16.60 -6.90 5.27
CA ILE A 990 17.85 -7.12 6.01
C ILE A 990 17.86 -6.30 7.30
N LEU A 991 17.73 -4.98 7.18
CA LEU A 991 18.00 -4.06 8.28
C LEU A 991 16.91 -4.08 9.34
N ARG A 992 15.64 -3.92 8.93
CA ARG A 992 14.52 -3.92 9.87
C ARG A 992 14.41 -5.24 10.65
N PRO A 993 14.45 -6.44 10.02
CA PRO A 993 14.47 -7.69 10.77
C PRO A 993 15.67 -7.82 11.71
N ALA A 994 16.85 -7.33 11.33
CA ALA A 994 18.02 -7.34 12.20
C ALA A 994 17.85 -6.42 13.44
N VAL A 995 17.31 -5.21 13.24
CA VAL A 995 17.03 -4.26 14.34
C VAL A 995 15.97 -4.84 15.29
N LEU A 996 14.85 -5.33 14.77
CA LEU A 996 13.77 -5.90 15.59
C LEU A 996 14.26 -7.10 16.41
N ARG A 997 15.03 -8.01 15.80
CA ARG A 997 15.67 -9.12 16.52
C ARG A 997 16.57 -8.63 17.65
N SER A 998 17.35 -7.57 17.40
CA SER A 998 18.20 -6.99 18.45
C SER A 998 17.39 -6.39 19.62
N LEU A 999 16.14 -6.00 19.38
CA LEU A 999 15.20 -5.46 20.38
C LEU A 999 14.35 -6.54 21.07
N GLY A 1000 14.70 -7.81 20.87
CA GLY A 1000 14.06 -8.97 21.50
C GLY A 1000 12.86 -9.52 20.75
N TRP A 1001 12.55 -8.98 19.56
CA TRP A 1001 11.44 -9.49 18.76
C TRP A 1001 11.81 -10.77 18.04
N ARG A 1002 10.85 -11.68 18.02
CA ARG A 1002 10.69 -12.61 16.92
C ARG A 1002 9.60 -12.07 16.02
N THR A 1003 9.84 -12.03 14.72
CA THR A 1003 8.87 -11.53 13.76
C THR A 1003 8.60 -12.54 12.66
N MET A 1004 7.39 -12.49 12.11
CA MET A 1004 7.02 -13.20 10.90
C MET A 1004 6.28 -12.27 9.95
N ARG A 1005 6.33 -12.59 8.66
CA ARG A 1005 5.59 -11.86 7.64
C ARG A 1005 4.32 -12.60 7.23
N VAL A 1006 3.25 -11.86 7.02
CA VAL A 1006 2.00 -12.34 6.45
C VAL A 1006 1.66 -11.45 5.27
N TRP A 1007 1.33 -12.06 4.14
CA TRP A 1007 0.99 -11.33 2.93
C TRP A 1007 -0.52 -11.27 2.74
N SER A 1008 -1.03 -10.12 2.32
CA SER A 1008 -2.44 -9.92 1.98
C SER A 1008 -2.94 -10.96 0.96
N THR A 1009 -2.11 -11.31 -0.02
CA THR A 1009 -2.39 -12.36 -1.01
C THR A 1009 -2.52 -13.75 -0.39
N GLU A 1010 -1.71 -14.05 0.63
CA GLU A 1010 -1.76 -15.32 1.35
C GLU A 1010 -3.04 -15.44 2.19
N TRP A 1011 -3.45 -14.33 2.82
CA TRP A 1011 -4.70 -14.26 3.57
C TRP A 1011 -5.90 -14.58 2.68
N VAL A 1012 -5.98 -13.98 1.49
CA VAL A 1012 -7.07 -14.23 0.53
C VAL A 1012 -7.13 -15.70 0.10
N GLN A 1013 -5.99 -16.38 -0.03
CA GLN A 1013 -5.95 -17.79 -0.44
C GLN A 1013 -6.39 -18.77 0.65
N GLY A 1014 -6.17 -18.44 1.93
CA GLY A 1014 -6.50 -19.35 3.02
C GLY A 1014 -6.30 -18.76 4.42
N PRO A 1015 -7.29 -18.01 4.95
CA PRO A 1015 -7.21 -17.39 6.27
C PRO A 1015 -6.88 -18.40 7.40
N ALA A 1016 -7.51 -19.57 7.37
CA ALA A 1016 -7.30 -20.61 8.38
C ALA A 1016 -5.84 -21.11 8.43
N LYS A 1017 -5.20 -21.29 7.26
CA LYS A 1017 -3.79 -21.71 7.18
C LYS A 1017 -2.84 -20.62 7.68
N VAL A 1018 -3.15 -19.36 7.39
CA VAL A 1018 -2.38 -18.22 7.89
C VAL A 1018 -2.43 -18.16 9.41
N VAL A 1019 -3.63 -18.29 10.00
CA VAL A 1019 -3.81 -18.34 11.46
C VAL A 1019 -3.02 -19.51 12.06
N GLU A 1020 -3.15 -20.72 11.51
CA GLU A 1020 -2.40 -21.89 11.99
C GLU A 1020 -0.88 -21.69 11.95
N ARG A 1021 -0.36 -21.04 10.91
CA ARG A 1021 1.07 -20.72 10.82
C ARG A 1021 1.50 -19.70 11.88
N ILE A 1022 0.69 -18.66 12.10
CA ILE A 1022 0.96 -17.66 13.15
C ILE A 1022 0.98 -18.34 14.52
N GLU A 1023 0.03 -19.22 14.82
CA GLU A 1023 -0.01 -19.95 16.09
C GLU A 1023 1.18 -20.90 16.26
N ALA A 1024 1.52 -21.66 15.21
CA ALA A 1024 2.65 -22.58 15.22
C ALA A 1024 3.96 -21.83 15.49
N GLU A 1025 4.15 -20.67 14.85
CA GLU A 1025 5.28 -19.81 15.13
C GLU A 1025 5.19 -19.34 16.59
N ALA A 1026 4.09 -18.70 17.02
CA ALA A 1026 3.95 -18.15 18.37
C ALA A 1026 4.26 -19.15 19.51
N VAL A 1027 3.90 -20.42 19.35
CA VAL A 1027 4.15 -21.49 20.35
C VAL A 1027 5.54 -22.11 20.25
N GLY A 1028 6.13 -22.17 19.06
CA GLY A 1028 7.42 -22.83 18.83
C GLY A 1028 8.66 -22.04 19.28
N GLY A 1029 8.49 -20.87 19.89
CA GLY A 1029 9.57 -19.93 20.24
C GLY A 1029 9.85 -19.77 21.72
#